data_AF-A0A934SJY7-F1
#
_entry.id   AF-A0A934SJY7-F1
#
_cell.length_a   1.000
_cell.length_b   1.000
_cell.length_c   1.000
_cell.angle_alpha   90.00
_cell.angle_beta   90.00
_cell.angle_gamma   90.00
#
_symmetry.space_group_name_H-M   'P 1'
#
loop_
_entity.id
_entity.type
_entity.pdbx_description
1 polymer ?
#
loop_
_entity_poly.entity_id
_entity_poly.type
_entity_poly.pdbx_seq_one_letter_code
_entity_poly.pdbx_strand_id
1 'polypeptide(L)'
;MTRTRHEFHPVVPGAFNGGLSRTEFYDGMVLGEADMKREQSYWQMKRRLTNRALGQGVVWGLSLHWDAKARSFTLCPGYGLSCCGDDLVVECTETVAERDLIDPCSQDFRDILKAAQGPCTDPCDTRPDAPVEAVLMLEYVECPGLPRQAFEDPCATKATGCKYSAVRETTRLRLVPPPPPPAPKPMERFCQQIAELRAMLAAEGLPPPPAPAPAPAADAAAIGAPPVAVMLSLENGSQTLKGATREELASRAGAQGTLSLAVSDSQPLVFSLTPPLGYGFLRTWEKTAQGQETSQQTIETLMELSFRESDLKAGGHMERYPLVEIAPLAGGQSYEIAYAVEARRTASAVEAVIRVVSVRRLHKVKDCGSLLRVWADRADPLCATRTLLLAAVWGWFKGLVGPAPCALPNADGTAEPDPTRAAIGWMAGWLAWRILFRIDIAESTLAASAQRCLHKLFQAWCAEFNYKGPRCDCHQHGIMLGSVLISPKGKIICFDEWKHRRYVLTGPLLTHWAGLFGLPSIDAVATRLASWICCVARAPLIPIDAAAAAAIRAQLLSADGDLRLGGRRRLNIQRLLDEGLPFGGVGVGGGGEGGAVAQPAPPAAVTKQIADANFRVLEARTDTAPVMARGPARELIREIAPAVALAELKPLGEEGAFDAVIAAMEADGVNNVDQLFALDPDLAAKKLRAGLVGSPGLEDAAAADRAVGQVFTAAQRSLEAIGTAVVAEAERRPDEELFTRSDLRQTATLGAIRKAVNVHLKGTGLSAAAVRGIATRVADRG
;
A
#
# COMPACT_ATOMS: atom_id res chain seq x y z
N MET A 1 67.66 18.93 -32.50
CA MET A 1 66.23 19.03 -32.17
C MET A 1 65.94 18.13 -30.98
N THR A 2 65.92 18.71 -29.78
CA THR A 2 65.55 18.03 -28.54
C THR A 2 64.06 17.72 -28.58
N ARG A 3 63.70 16.45 -28.85
CA ARG A 3 62.34 15.95 -28.64
C ARG A 3 61.99 16.18 -27.16
N THR A 4 61.23 17.23 -26.87
CA THR A 4 60.51 17.35 -25.61
C THR A 4 59.65 16.09 -25.49
N ARG A 5 60.05 15.18 -24.60
CA ARG A 5 59.17 14.08 -24.17
C ARG A 5 57.93 14.76 -23.61
N HIS A 6 56.85 14.76 -24.37
CA HIS A 6 55.55 15.07 -23.80
C HIS A 6 55.30 14.00 -22.73
N GLU A 7 55.46 14.40 -21.46
CA GLU A 7 54.98 13.60 -20.33
C GLU A 7 53.46 13.57 -20.44
N PHE A 8 52.97 12.49 -21.02
CA PHE A 8 51.54 12.18 -21.01
C PHE A 8 51.16 11.86 -19.57
N HIS A 9 50.52 12.81 -18.88
CA HIS A 9 49.80 12.54 -17.65
C HIS A 9 48.45 11.92 -18.03
N PRO A 10 48.29 10.58 -17.97
CA PRO A 10 47.20 9.88 -18.67
C PRO A 10 45.93 9.77 -17.82
N VAL A 11 45.86 10.47 -16.68
CA VAL A 11 44.77 10.30 -15.71
C VAL A 11 44.34 11.66 -15.19
N VAL A 12 43.05 11.95 -15.31
CA VAL A 12 42.43 13.13 -14.71
C VAL A 12 42.77 13.13 -13.21
N PRO A 13 43.25 14.24 -12.61
CA PRO A 13 43.59 14.27 -11.20
C PRO A 13 42.45 13.77 -10.31
N GLY A 14 42.77 12.85 -9.40
CA GLY A 14 41.82 12.25 -8.46
C GLY A 14 40.93 11.14 -9.04
N ALA A 15 41.08 10.77 -10.32
CA ALA A 15 40.33 9.67 -10.91
C ALA A 15 40.75 8.32 -10.32
N PHE A 16 39.75 7.50 -10.00
CA PHE A 16 39.95 6.15 -9.45
C PHE A 16 40.44 5.17 -10.51
N ASN A 17 41.04 4.09 -10.01
CA ASN A 17 41.41 2.97 -10.85
C ASN A 17 40.18 2.13 -11.19
N GLY A 18 40.24 1.45 -12.34
CA GLY A 18 39.11 0.67 -12.87
C GLY A 18 38.12 1.50 -13.69
N GLY A 19 36.96 0.93 -13.97
CA GLY A 19 35.90 1.54 -14.77
C GLY A 19 35.72 0.87 -16.13
N LEU A 20 34.57 1.16 -16.76
CA LEU A 20 34.26 0.61 -18.07
C LEU A 20 35.11 1.30 -19.13
N SER A 21 35.67 0.54 -20.06
CA SER A 21 36.43 1.11 -21.16
C SER A 21 35.71 0.87 -22.48
N ARG A 22 35.50 1.94 -23.25
CA ARG A 22 34.98 1.91 -24.62
C ARG A 22 36.09 2.19 -25.62
N THR A 23 35.90 1.75 -26.85
CA THR A 23 36.83 2.09 -27.93
C THR A 23 36.54 3.52 -28.40
N GLU A 24 37.58 4.34 -28.51
CA GLU A 24 37.46 5.68 -29.09
C GLU A 24 37.87 5.62 -30.56
N PHE A 25 36.88 5.77 -31.44
CA PHE A 25 37.07 5.75 -32.88
C PHE A 25 37.58 7.10 -33.36
N TYR A 26 38.69 7.09 -34.10
CA TYR A 26 39.20 8.27 -34.79
C TYR A 26 39.72 7.90 -36.18
N ASP A 27 39.77 8.90 -37.06
CA ASP A 27 40.24 8.71 -38.44
C ASP A 27 41.71 8.29 -38.51
N GLY A 28 42.02 7.31 -39.37
CA GLY A 28 43.32 6.66 -39.45
C GLY A 28 43.56 5.57 -38.39
N MET A 29 42.59 5.25 -37.52
CA MET A 29 42.75 4.16 -36.55
C MET A 29 42.66 2.79 -37.22
N VAL A 30 43.70 1.96 -37.05
CA VAL A 30 43.62 0.52 -37.39
C VAL A 30 42.93 -0.22 -36.25
N LEU A 31 41.72 -0.71 -36.50
CA LEU A 31 40.93 -1.48 -35.54
C LEU A 31 41.46 -2.91 -35.40
N GLY A 32 41.81 -3.30 -34.17
CA GLY A 32 42.21 -4.67 -33.83
C GLY A 32 41.11 -5.46 -33.15
N GLU A 33 41.34 -6.77 -32.98
CA GLU A 33 40.44 -7.67 -32.24
C GLU A 33 40.15 -7.15 -30.81
N ALA A 34 41.18 -6.63 -30.13
CA ALA A 34 41.04 -6.10 -28.77
C ALA A 34 40.08 -4.91 -28.69
N ASP A 35 40.01 -4.08 -29.74
CA ASP A 35 39.12 -2.91 -29.77
C ASP A 35 37.66 -3.32 -29.99
N MET A 36 37.44 -4.33 -30.84
CA MET A 36 36.11 -4.91 -31.07
C MET A 36 35.60 -5.64 -29.81
N LYS A 37 36.46 -6.41 -29.13
CA LYS A 37 36.12 -7.09 -27.86
C LYS A 37 35.82 -6.10 -26.75
N ARG A 38 36.60 -5.02 -26.65
CA ARG A 38 36.36 -3.93 -25.68
C ARG A 38 34.99 -3.30 -25.92
N GLU A 39 34.67 -2.97 -27.17
CA GLU A 39 33.40 -2.36 -27.54
C GLU A 39 32.20 -3.26 -27.22
N GLN A 40 32.27 -4.55 -27.58
CA GLN A 40 31.21 -5.51 -27.25
C GLN A 40 31.04 -5.68 -25.74
N SER A 41 32.14 -5.79 -25.00
CA SER A 41 32.11 -5.95 -23.54
C SER A 41 31.52 -4.72 -22.86
N TYR A 42 31.87 -3.52 -23.34
CA TYR A 42 31.33 -2.25 -22.88
C TYR A 42 29.81 -2.22 -23.01
N TRP A 43 29.27 -2.48 -24.20
CA TRP A 43 27.82 -2.45 -24.42
C TRP A 43 27.05 -3.54 -23.67
N GLN A 44 27.63 -4.74 -23.55
CA GLN A 44 27.05 -5.80 -22.73
C GLN A 44 26.94 -5.38 -21.28
N MET A 45 27.99 -4.76 -20.73
CA MET A 45 27.99 -4.30 -19.34
C MET A 45 27.03 -3.12 -19.14
N LYS A 46 27.06 -2.10 -20.01
CA LYS A 46 26.12 -0.98 -19.98
C LYS A 46 24.67 -1.46 -19.97
N ARG A 47 24.28 -2.37 -20.87
CA ARG A 47 22.92 -2.96 -20.89
C ARG A 47 22.55 -3.66 -19.57
N ARG A 48 23.49 -4.37 -18.95
CA ARG A 48 23.27 -5.01 -17.64
C ARG A 48 23.05 -3.98 -16.53
N LEU A 49 23.77 -2.86 -16.57
CA LEU A 49 23.67 -1.78 -15.59
C LEU A 49 22.38 -0.96 -15.77
N THR A 50 22.05 -0.58 -17.01
CA THR A 50 20.82 0.18 -17.33
C THR A 50 19.55 -0.58 -16.94
N ASN A 51 19.52 -1.90 -17.14
CA ASN A 51 18.35 -2.71 -16.80
C ASN A 51 18.12 -2.88 -15.28
N ARG A 52 19.08 -2.48 -14.44
CA ARG A 52 18.99 -2.65 -12.97
C ARG A 52 18.43 -1.45 -12.25
N ALA A 53 18.52 -0.26 -12.82
CA ALA A 53 18.29 0.97 -12.09
C ALA A 53 17.52 2.01 -12.92
N LEU A 54 16.49 2.58 -12.32
CA LEU A 54 15.73 3.71 -12.85
C LEU A 54 15.88 4.87 -11.87
N GLY A 55 16.46 6.00 -12.30
CA GLY A 55 16.67 7.17 -11.45
C GLY A 55 18.11 7.62 -11.38
N GLN A 56 18.44 8.30 -10.29
CA GLN A 56 19.77 8.81 -9.96
C GLN A 56 20.07 8.55 -8.48
N GLY A 57 21.34 8.27 -8.16
CA GLY A 57 21.80 7.96 -6.81
C GLY A 57 22.55 6.63 -6.72
N VAL A 58 22.74 6.14 -5.50
CA VAL A 58 23.42 4.88 -5.20
C VAL A 58 22.49 3.71 -5.47
N VAL A 59 22.89 2.78 -6.34
CA VAL A 59 22.10 1.57 -6.65
C VAL A 59 22.47 0.45 -5.69
N TRP A 60 23.77 0.20 -5.48
CA TRP A 60 24.28 -0.74 -4.49
C TRP A 60 25.72 -0.41 -4.12
N GLY A 61 26.14 -0.80 -2.91
CA GLY A 61 27.50 -0.53 -2.41
C GLY A 61 27.74 0.97 -2.20
N LEU A 62 28.94 1.43 -2.59
CA LEU A 62 29.37 2.83 -2.45
C LEU A 62 29.23 3.36 -1.01
N SER A 63 29.39 2.46 -0.03
CA SER A 63 29.48 2.83 1.37
C SER A 63 30.71 3.68 1.59
N LEU A 64 30.55 4.75 2.35
CA LEU A 64 31.62 5.72 2.58
C LEU A 64 31.89 5.82 4.08
N HIS A 65 33.13 5.61 4.47
CA HIS A 65 33.56 5.72 5.86
C HIS A 65 34.52 6.89 6.03
N TRP A 66 34.24 7.77 6.99
CA TRP A 66 35.14 8.86 7.38
C TRP A 66 35.99 8.45 8.58
N ASP A 67 37.31 8.37 8.39
CA ASP A 67 38.26 8.21 9.49
C ASP A 67 38.79 9.60 9.92
N ALA A 68 38.26 10.11 11.02
CA ALA A 68 38.66 11.39 11.58
C ALA A 68 40.13 11.43 12.04
N LYS A 69 40.73 10.29 12.41
CA LYS A 69 42.13 10.21 12.83
C LYS A 69 43.06 10.25 11.61
N ALA A 70 42.77 9.43 10.60
CA ALA A 70 43.54 9.39 9.37
C ALA A 70 43.25 10.58 8.43
N ARG A 71 42.18 11.35 8.71
CA ARG A 71 41.71 12.46 7.85
C ARG A 71 41.47 11.98 6.42
N SER A 72 40.79 10.85 6.26
CA SER A 72 40.55 10.26 4.95
C SER A 72 39.17 9.61 4.85
N PHE A 73 38.65 9.58 3.64
CA PHE A 73 37.46 8.82 3.28
C PHE A 73 37.84 7.50 2.64
N THR A 74 37.17 6.44 3.05
CA THR A 74 37.27 5.12 2.42
C THR A 74 35.95 4.80 1.73
N LEU A 75 35.97 4.74 0.40
CA LEU A 75 34.83 4.41 -0.44
C LEU A 75 34.89 2.94 -0.83
N CYS A 76 33.86 2.17 -0.44
CA CYS A 76 33.74 0.76 -0.81
C CYS A 76 33.25 0.61 -2.27
N PRO A 77 33.55 -0.54 -2.91
CA PRO A 77 33.04 -0.87 -4.25
C PRO A 77 31.53 -0.73 -4.37
N GLY A 78 31.06 -0.39 -5.56
CA GLY A 78 29.64 -0.23 -5.82
C GLY A 78 29.30 0.42 -7.15
N TYR A 79 28.02 0.73 -7.31
CA TYR A 79 27.45 1.30 -8.53
C TYR A 79 26.38 2.34 -8.20
N GLY A 80 26.41 3.44 -8.94
CA GLY A 80 25.42 4.51 -8.91
C GLY A 80 25.13 5.07 -10.30
N LEU A 81 24.06 5.85 -10.39
CA LEU A 81 23.66 6.57 -11.61
C LEU A 81 23.69 8.08 -11.34
N SER A 82 24.39 8.83 -12.19
CA SER A 82 24.42 10.30 -12.13
C SER A 82 23.08 10.91 -12.55
N CYS A 83 22.91 12.21 -12.30
CA CYS A 83 21.76 12.99 -12.77
C CYS A 83 21.66 13.10 -14.31
N CYS A 84 22.75 12.79 -15.03
CA CYS A 84 22.79 12.80 -16.49
C CYS A 84 22.74 11.39 -17.09
N GLY A 85 22.55 10.36 -16.25
CA GLY A 85 22.46 8.96 -16.67
C GLY A 85 23.80 8.26 -16.82
N ASP A 86 24.88 8.84 -16.29
CA ASP A 86 26.21 8.23 -16.33
C ASP A 86 26.30 7.10 -15.29
N ASP A 87 26.85 5.96 -15.71
CA ASP A 87 27.16 4.84 -14.82
C ASP A 87 28.42 5.13 -14.01
N LEU A 88 28.27 5.26 -12.70
CA LEU A 88 29.37 5.49 -11.77
C LEU A 88 29.73 4.15 -11.12
N VAL A 89 30.84 3.55 -11.54
CA VAL A 89 31.31 2.26 -11.02
C VAL A 89 32.60 2.45 -10.24
N VAL A 90 32.64 1.90 -9.03
CA VAL A 90 33.84 1.80 -8.20
C VAL A 90 34.13 0.32 -8.01
N GLU A 91 35.20 -0.16 -8.63
CA GLU A 91 35.53 -1.60 -8.66
C GLU A 91 36.21 -2.06 -7.37
N CYS A 92 37.07 -1.22 -6.81
CA CYS A 92 37.91 -1.52 -5.65
C CYS A 92 37.68 -0.48 -4.55
N THR A 93 38.04 -0.84 -3.31
CA THR A 93 38.01 0.13 -2.21
C THR A 93 39.05 1.23 -2.47
N GLU A 94 38.62 2.48 -2.44
CA GLU A 94 39.46 3.65 -2.67
C GLU A 94 39.55 4.51 -1.42
N THR A 95 40.75 4.99 -1.08
CA THR A 95 40.97 5.89 0.05
C THR A 95 41.45 7.25 -0.45
N VAL A 96 40.74 8.31 -0.07
CA VAL A 96 41.05 9.69 -0.47
C VAL A 96 41.30 10.53 0.77
N ALA A 97 42.46 11.18 0.84
CA ALA A 97 42.79 12.04 1.97
C ALA A 97 42.07 13.39 1.88
N GLU A 98 41.78 14.00 3.02
CA GLU A 98 41.13 15.32 3.15
C GLU A 98 41.83 16.40 2.29
N ARG A 99 43.16 16.37 2.25
CA ARG A 99 43.98 17.32 1.47
C ARG A 99 43.85 17.14 -0.05
N ASP A 100 43.44 15.96 -0.51
CA ASP A 100 43.26 15.68 -1.93
C ASP A 100 41.87 16.15 -2.39
N LEU A 101 40.93 16.31 -1.44
CA LEU A 101 39.58 16.83 -1.68
C LEU A 101 39.49 18.35 -1.51
N ILE A 102 40.24 18.91 -0.57
CA ILE A 102 40.22 20.33 -0.22
C ILE A 102 41.56 20.95 -0.58
N ASP A 103 41.57 21.71 -1.67
CA ASP A 103 42.58 22.74 -1.90
C ASP A 103 41.99 24.10 -1.50
N PRO A 104 42.42 24.70 -0.37
CA PRO A 104 41.92 26.00 0.08
C PRO A 104 42.17 27.14 -0.92
N CYS A 105 43.11 26.96 -1.85
CA CYS A 105 43.43 27.92 -2.89
C CYS A 105 42.54 27.74 -4.14
N SER A 106 41.88 26.59 -4.29
CA SER A 106 41.04 26.27 -5.45
C SER A 106 39.81 27.18 -5.57
N GLN A 107 39.37 27.38 -6.81
CA GLN A 107 38.13 28.13 -7.09
C GLN A 107 36.90 27.40 -6.52
N ASP A 108 36.89 26.08 -6.56
CA ASP A 108 35.83 25.23 -6.01
C ASP A 108 35.60 25.49 -4.51
N PHE A 109 36.68 25.54 -3.72
CA PHE A 109 36.58 25.83 -2.30
C PHE A 109 36.05 27.24 -2.03
N ARG A 110 36.47 28.22 -2.84
CA ARG A 110 35.94 29.60 -2.75
C ARG A 110 34.45 29.65 -3.08
N ASP A 111 34.00 28.86 -4.04
CA ASP A 111 32.59 28.80 -4.43
C ASP A 111 31.74 28.11 -3.34
N ILE A 112 32.27 27.11 -2.64
CA ILE A 112 31.66 26.53 -1.43
C ILE A 112 31.48 27.61 -0.35
N LEU A 113 32.54 28.37 -0.05
CA LEU A 113 32.46 29.44 0.96
C LEU A 113 31.46 30.54 0.57
N LYS A 114 31.41 30.94 -0.72
CA LYS A 114 30.45 31.93 -1.21
C LYS A 114 29.00 31.43 -1.15
N ALA A 115 28.76 30.18 -1.54
CA ALA A 115 27.43 29.60 -1.52
C ALA A 115 26.86 29.54 -0.09
N ALA A 116 27.72 29.30 0.89
CA ALA A 116 27.36 29.26 2.30
C ALA A 116 27.01 30.64 2.89
N GLN A 117 27.52 31.73 2.30
CA GLN A 117 27.23 33.08 2.78
C GLN A 117 25.81 33.55 2.42
N GLY A 118 25.12 32.88 1.49
CA GLY A 118 23.73 33.14 1.12
C GLY A 118 23.43 34.59 0.67
N PRO A 119 22.29 34.85 0.00
CA PRO A 119 21.90 36.22 -0.34
C PRO A 119 21.22 36.98 0.82
N CYS A 120 20.82 36.32 1.92
CA CYS A 120 19.85 36.88 2.88
C CYS A 120 19.98 36.40 4.34
N THR A 121 21.14 36.00 4.85
CA THR A 121 21.29 35.86 6.31
C THR A 121 21.60 37.22 6.91
N ASP A 122 20.79 37.63 7.89
CA ASP A 122 20.94 38.84 8.68
C ASP A 122 22.43 39.06 9.00
N PRO A 123 23.06 40.18 8.61
CA PRO A 123 24.52 40.40 8.75
C PRO A 123 25.03 40.30 10.19
N CYS A 124 24.13 40.19 11.16
CA CYS A 124 24.39 40.04 12.58
C CYS A 124 24.62 38.59 13.04
N ASP A 125 24.19 37.56 12.29
CA ASP A 125 24.22 36.14 12.74
C ASP A 125 25.33 35.30 12.10
N THR A 126 25.88 35.72 10.96
CA THR A 126 27.00 35.00 10.32
C THR A 126 28.32 35.39 10.97
N ARG A 127 28.71 34.67 12.02
CA ARG A 127 30.11 34.68 12.46
C ARG A 127 30.98 34.27 11.26
N PRO A 128 32.00 35.05 10.86
CA PRO A 128 32.89 34.70 9.74
C PRO A 128 33.63 33.38 9.97
N ASP A 129 33.66 32.90 11.21
CA ASP A 129 34.31 31.65 11.62
C ASP A 129 33.36 30.43 11.65
N ALA A 130 32.09 30.57 11.26
CA ALA A 130 31.14 29.47 11.31
C ALA A 130 31.51 28.33 10.32
N PRO A 131 31.33 27.06 10.70
CA PRO A 131 31.46 25.94 9.77
C PRO A 131 30.54 26.08 8.56
N VAL A 132 31.07 25.77 7.38
CA VAL A 132 30.37 25.77 6.11
C VAL A 132 29.99 24.35 5.73
N GLU A 133 28.75 24.15 5.31
CA GLU A 133 28.30 22.87 4.76
C GLU A 133 28.76 22.70 3.30
N ALA A 134 29.28 21.52 2.97
CA ALA A 134 29.56 21.09 1.60
C ALA A 134 29.09 19.64 1.39
N VAL A 135 28.86 19.25 0.14
CA VAL A 135 28.42 17.90 -0.21
C VAL A 135 29.56 17.15 -0.87
N LEU A 136 29.76 15.91 -0.46
CA LEU A 136 30.72 15.02 -1.08
C LEU A 136 30.05 14.28 -2.24
N MET A 137 30.59 14.48 -3.44
CA MET A 137 30.03 13.98 -4.70
C MET A 137 30.99 12.99 -5.36
N LEU A 138 30.44 11.90 -5.88
CA LEU A 138 31.14 11.02 -6.81
C LEU A 138 30.79 11.46 -8.24
N GLU A 139 31.79 11.94 -8.96
CA GLU A 139 31.68 12.55 -10.28
C GLU A 139 32.16 11.56 -11.36
N TYR A 140 31.48 11.56 -12.51
CA TYR A 140 31.92 10.82 -13.70
C TYR A 140 33.12 11.51 -14.35
N VAL A 141 34.15 10.75 -14.73
CA VAL A 141 35.30 11.27 -15.46
C VAL A 141 35.76 10.30 -16.55
N GLU A 142 36.13 10.85 -17.70
CA GLU A 142 36.72 10.10 -18.81
C GLU A 142 38.24 10.22 -18.78
N CYS A 143 38.92 9.09 -18.66
CA CYS A 143 40.37 9.01 -18.75
C CYS A 143 40.76 8.43 -20.12
N PRO A 144 41.42 9.19 -20.99
CA PRO A 144 41.88 8.67 -22.26
C PRO A 144 43.02 7.66 -22.03
N GLY A 145 43.02 6.58 -22.80
CA GLY A 145 43.91 5.44 -22.62
C GLY A 145 44.33 4.79 -23.94
N LEU A 146 45.39 3.99 -23.86
CA LEU A 146 45.97 3.28 -25.02
C LEU A 146 46.35 4.24 -26.17
N PRO A 147 47.39 5.07 -25.99
CA PRO A 147 47.86 5.92 -27.08
C PRO A 147 48.32 5.06 -28.26
N ARG A 148 47.86 5.41 -29.46
CA ARG A 148 48.22 4.77 -30.72
C ARG A 148 48.51 5.83 -31.78
N GLN A 149 49.35 5.47 -32.73
CA GLN A 149 49.62 6.31 -33.89
C GLN A 149 48.43 6.23 -34.86
N ALA A 150 47.94 7.39 -35.30
CA ALA A 150 46.98 7.45 -36.39
C ALA A 150 47.71 7.14 -37.71
N PHE A 151 47.15 6.24 -38.52
CA PHE A 151 47.64 5.99 -39.86
C PHE A 151 47.24 7.16 -40.74
N GLU A 152 48.23 7.88 -41.23
CA GLU A 152 48.02 9.06 -42.05
C GLU A 152 47.98 8.70 -43.53
N ASP A 153 47.25 9.50 -44.30
CA ASP A 153 47.47 9.58 -45.74
C ASP A 153 48.94 9.99 -45.96
N PRO A 154 49.73 9.25 -46.76
CA PRO A 154 51.11 9.65 -47.08
C PRO A 154 51.23 11.06 -47.67
N CYS A 155 50.13 11.66 -48.15
CA CYS A 155 50.08 13.03 -48.65
C CYS A 155 49.67 14.09 -47.59
N ALA A 156 49.37 13.70 -46.35
CA ALA A 156 49.01 14.64 -45.29
C ALA A 156 50.22 15.52 -44.91
N THR A 157 50.07 16.84 -45.06
CA THR A 157 51.15 17.81 -44.78
C THR A 157 51.39 18.08 -43.29
N LYS A 158 50.53 17.57 -42.41
CA LYS A 158 50.68 17.64 -40.95
C LYS A 158 50.47 16.26 -40.34
N ALA A 159 51.47 15.80 -39.58
CA ALA A 159 51.33 14.59 -38.80
C ALA A 159 50.28 14.77 -37.70
N THR A 160 49.16 14.07 -37.82
CA THR A 160 48.28 13.72 -36.70
C THR A 160 49.06 12.84 -35.72
N GLY A 161 49.59 13.46 -34.67
CA GLY A 161 50.30 12.76 -33.59
C GLY A 161 49.47 11.65 -32.91
N CYS A 162 50.08 10.96 -31.95
CA CYS A 162 49.42 9.88 -31.21
C CYS A 162 48.08 10.32 -30.61
N LYS A 163 47.03 9.52 -30.84
CA LYS A 163 45.69 9.67 -30.26
C LYS A 163 45.36 8.46 -29.40
N TYR A 164 44.45 8.62 -28.44
CA TYR A 164 44.04 7.53 -27.56
C TYR A 164 42.98 6.67 -28.25
N SER A 165 43.17 5.35 -28.25
CA SER A 165 42.21 4.40 -28.87
C SER A 165 41.14 3.89 -27.91
N ALA A 166 41.22 4.27 -26.64
CA ALA A 166 40.26 3.88 -25.62
C ALA A 166 39.95 5.03 -24.69
N VAL A 167 38.71 5.09 -24.24
CA VAL A 167 38.27 5.96 -23.15
C VAL A 167 37.87 5.06 -22.01
N ARG A 168 38.41 5.34 -20.82
CA ARG A 168 38.00 4.69 -19.58
C ARG A 168 37.06 5.62 -18.83
N GLU A 169 35.83 5.19 -18.70
CA GLU A 169 34.80 5.79 -17.88
C GLU A 169 35.04 5.39 -16.42
N THR A 170 35.51 6.33 -15.62
CA THR A 170 35.79 6.12 -14.20
C THR A 170 35.15 7.23 -13.37
N THR A 171 35.48 7.29 -12.09
CA THR A 171 34.90 8.20 -11.14
C THR A 171 35.97 8.91 -10.32
N ARG A 172 35.61 10.04 -9.70
CA ARG A 172 36.45 10.71 -8.68
C ARG A 172 35.57 11.27 -7.57
N LEU A 173 36.14 11.44 -6.39
CA LEU A 173 35.49 12.20 -5.31
C LEU A 173 35.81 13.68 -5.40
N ARG A 174 34.79 14.53 -5.21
CA ARG A 174 34.92 15.98 -5.19
C ARG A 174 33.98 16.58 -4.14
N LEU A 175 34.39 17.69 -3.55
CA LEU A 175 33.52 18.50 -2.69
C LEU A 175 32.85 19.59 -3.52
N VAL A 176 31.54 19.73 -3.34
CA VAL A 176 30.72 20.71 -4.05
C VAL A 176 29.80 21.46 -3.08
N PRO A 177 29.35 22.69 -3.42
CA PRO A 177 28.34 23.37 -2.63
C PRO A 177 27.06 22.51 -2.49
N PRO A 178 26.33 22.59 -1.36
CA PRO A 178 25.09 21.85 -1.21
C PRO A 178 24.09 22.25 -2.31
N PRO A 179 23.28 21.29 -2.80
CA PRO A 179 22.29 21.61 -3.81
C PRO A 179 21.29 22.64 -3.27
N PRO A 180 20.72 23.49 -4.14
CA PRO A 180 19.64 24.35 -3.72
C PRO A 180 18.51 23.51 -3.12
N PRO A 181 17.77 24.05 -2.13
CA PRO A 181 16.62 23.36 -1.59
C PRO A 181 15.67 22.99 -2.73
N PRO A 182 15.13 21.75 -2.76
CA PRO A 182 14.24 21.35 -3.83
C PRO A 182 13.03 22.28 -3.85
N ALA A 183 12.55 22.60 -5.06
CA ALA A 183 11.31 23.33 -5.23
C ALA A 183 10.17 22.58 -4.50
N PRO A 184 9.17 23.31 -3.95
CA PRO A 184 8.11 22.67 -3.20
C PRO A 184 7.38 21.64 -4.07
N LYS A 185 7.13 20.46 -3.50
CA LYS A 185 6.45 19.36 -4.21
C LYS A 185 4.98 19.70 -4.48
N PRO A 186 4.29 19.00 -5.40
CA PRO A 186 2.87 19.28 -5.69
C PRO A 186 1.97 19.34 -4.45
N MET A 187 2.18 18.46 -3.47
CA MET A 187 1.39 18.43 -2.24
C MET A 187 1.69 19.61 -1.31
N GLU A 188 2.95 20.05 -1.22
CA GLU A 188 3.33 21.25 -0.46
C GLU A 188 2.71 22.51 -1.09
N ARG A 189 2.77 22.62 -2.43
CA ARG A 189 2.11 23.72 -3.18
C ARG A 189 0.60 23.70 -2.97
N PHE A 190 -0.03 22.52 -2.95
CA PHE A 190 -1.45 22.40 -2.64
C PHE A 190 -1.76 22.86 -1.22
N CYS A 191 -1.00 22.43 -0.21
CA CYS A 191 -1.17 22.89 1.17
C CYS A 191 -1.00 24.41 1.30
N GLN A 192 -0.03 25.01 0.59
CA GLN A 192 0.14 26.47 0.52
C GLN A 192 -1.08 27.16 -0.10
N GLN A 193 -1.58 26.66 -1.25
CA GLN A 193 -2.78 27.20 -1.89
C GLN A 193 -4.04 27.09 -1.02
N ILE A 194 -4.19 26.01 -0.25
CA ILE A 194 -5.29 25.87 0.71
C ILE A 194 -5.16 26.85 1.86
N ALA A 195 -3.94 27.11 2.34
CA ALA A 195 -3.71 28.14 3.36
C ALA A 195 -4.05 29.54 2.84
N GLU A 196 -3.65 29.87 1.61
CA GLU A 196 -4.04 31.12 0.93
C GLU A 196 -5.56 31.23 0.76
N LEU A 197 -6.23 30.16 0.35
CA LEU A 197 -7.69 30.11 0.21
C LEU A 197 -8.39 30.37 1.56
N ARG A 198 -7.88 29.80 2.65
CA ARG A 198 -8.37 30.06 4.01
C ARG A 198 -8.13 31.49 4.46
N ALA A 199 -7.00 32.08 4.10
CA ALA A 199 -6.71 33.48 4.41
C ALA A 199 -7.66 34.42 3.66
N MET A 200 -7.96 34.14 2.38
CA MET A 200 -8.96 34.88 1.61
C MET A 200 -10.36 34.77 2.25
N LEU A 201 -10.76 33.56 2.68
CA LEU A 201 -12.01 33.34 3.40
C LEU A 201 -12.10 34.16 4.70
N ALA A 202 -11.03 34.17 5.48
CA ALA A 202 -10.98 34.95 6.72
C ALA A 202 -11.06 36.46 6.45
N ALA A 203 -10.51 36.94 5.33
CA ALA A 203 -10.57 38.34 4.91
C ALA A 203 -11.98 38.77 4.46
N GLU A 204 -12.79 37.86 3.92
CA GLU A 204 -14.20 38.11 3.53
C GLU A 204 -15.16 38.20 4.73
N GLY A 205 -14.65 38.14 5.97
CA GLY A 205 -15.46 38.29 7.18
C GLY A 205 -16.23 37.02 7.58
N LEU A 206 -15.99 35.90 6.89
CA LEU A 206 -16.39 34.59 7.40
C LEU A 206 -15.54 34.34 8.66
N PRO A 207 -16.16 34.18 9.83
CA PRO A 207 -15.41 33.99 11.07
C PRO A 207 -14.48 32.78 10.87
N PRO A 208 -13.19 32.88 11.24
CA PRO A 208 -12.32 31.72 11.19
C PRO A 208 -13.04 30.61 11.98
N PRO A 209 -13.12 29.39 11.44
CA PRO A 209 -13.72 28.29 12.18
C PRO A 209 -13.07 28.30 13.56
N PRO A 210 -13.84 28.17 14.66
CA PRO A 210 -13.27 28.19 16.00
C PRO A 210 -12.09 27.22 15.96
N ALA A 211 -10.88 27.75 16.14
CA ALA A 211 -9.69 26.91 16.20
C ALA A 211 -10.07 25.80 17.19
N PRO A 212 -9.88 24.51 16.83
CA PRO A 212 -10.25 23.42 17.73
C PRO A 212 -9.67 23.82 19.07
N ALA A 213 -10.56 24.11 20.04
CA ALA A 213 -10.16 24.76 21.29
C ALA A 213 -8.93 23.98 21.73
N PRO A 214 -7.72 24.61 21.75
CA PRO A 214 -6.46 23.89 21.82
C PRO A 214 -6.69 22.89 22.92
N ALA A 215 -6.76 21.60 22.56
CA ALA A 215 -7.25 20.56 23.46
C ALA A 215 -6.55 20.89 24.77
N PRO A 216 -7.32 21.28 25.82
CA PRO A 216 -6.81 22.13 26.89
C PRO A 216 -5.44 21.61 27.17
N ALA A 217 -4.44 22.48 27.16
CA ALA A 217 -3.08 22.15 27.58
C ALA A 217 -3.16 21.74 29.05
N ALA A 218 -3.85 20.64 29.31
CA ALA A 218 -3.80 19.78 30.44
C ALA A 218 -2.34 19.40 30.39
N ASP A 219 -1.60 20.01 31.30
CA ASP A 219 -0.20 19.80 31.54
C ASP A 219 0.19 18.43 31.01
N ALA A 220 1.01 18.36 29.96
CA ALA A 220 1.45 17.09 29.39
C ALA A 220 2.16 16.20 30.45
N ALA A 221 2.40 16.74 31.64
CA ALA A 221 2.76 16.02 32.85
C ALA A 221 1.65 15.09 33.40
N ALA A 222 0.35 15.32 33.15
CA ALA A 222 -0.77 14.65 33.83
C ALA A 222 -1.58 13.65 32.98
N ILE A 223 -1.32 13.53 31.67
CA ILE A 223 -1.94 12.46 30.86
C ILE A 223 -1.29 11.13 31.28
N GLY A 224 -1.97 10.45 32.20
CA GLY A 224 -1.63 9.09 32.64
C GLY A 224 -1.70 8.11 31.48
N ALA A 225 -1.19 6.90 31.70
CA ALA A 225 -1.35 5.83 30.71
C ALA A 225 -2.84 5.62 30.39
N PRO A 226 -3.19 5.27 29.14
CA PRO A 226 -4.58 5.09 28.75
C PRO A 226 -5.15 3.81 29.41
N PRO A 227 -6.47 3.75 29.69
CA PRO A 227 -7.07 2.62 30.39
C PRO A 227 -6.99 1.34 29.55
N VAL A 228 -6.75 0.20 30.20
CA VAL A 228 -6.67 -1.11 29.54
C VAL A 228 -7.92 -1.90 29.90
N ALA A 229 -8.61 -2.45 28.90
CA ALA A 229 -9.75 -3.30 29.12
C ALA A 229 -9.27 -4.67 29.59
N VAL A 230 -9.87 -5.19 30.66
CA VAL A 230 -9.61 -6.52 31.17
C VAL A 230 -10.86 -7.37 30.98
N MET A 231 -10.69 -8.57 30.45
CA MET A 231 -11.78 -9.49 30.21
C MET A 231 -11.46 -10.88 30.78
N LEU A 232 -12.43 -11.43 31.51
CA LEU A 232 -12.41 -12.77 32.07
C LEU A 232 -13.43 -13.63 31.32
N SER A 233 -12.99 -14.79 30.82
CA SER A 233 -13.85 -15.69 30.05
C SER A 233 -13.57 -17.17 30.34
N LEU A 234 -14.57 -18.03 30.12
CA LEU A 234 -14.44 -19.48 30.20
C LEU A 234 -14.25 -20.06 28.79
N GLU A 235 -13.23 -20.89 28.62
CA GLU A 235 -12.99 -21.60 27.37
C GLU A 235 -13.65 -23.00 27.45
N ASN A 236 -14.60 -23.26 26.56
CA ASN A 236 -15.14 -24.59 26.37
C ASN A 236 -14.27 -25.31 25.33
N GLY A 237 -14.06 -26.62 25.44
CA GLY A 237 -13.11 -27.41 24.61
C GLY A 237 -13.30 -27.36 23.09
N SER A 238 -14.21 -26.54 22.57
CA SER A 238 -14.48 -26.23 21.17
C SER A 238 -14.10 -24.78 20.74
N GLN A 239 -13.17 -24.11 21.42
CA GLN A 239 -12.74 -22.71 21.16
C GLN A 239 -13.82 -21.62 21.32
N THR A 240 -15.07 -21.96 21.63
CA THR A 240 -16.15 -21.00 21.84
C THR A 240 -16.20 -20.53 23.29
N LEU A 241 -16.03 -19.21 23.50
CA LEU A 241 -16.11 -18.55 24.80
C LEU A 241 -17.54 -18.61 25.35
N LYS A 242 -17.73 -19.17 26.55
CA LYS A 242 -19.03 -19.22 27.24
C LYS A 242 -19.03 -18.28 28.44
N GLY A 243 -19.66 -17.13 28.29
CA GLY A 243 -19.70 -16.09 29.32
C GLY A 243 -18.38 -15.31 29.40
N ALA A 244 -18.48 -13.99 29.26
CA ALA A 244 -17.35 -13.09 29.40
C ALA A 244 -17.79 -11.86 30.17
N THR A 245 -16.97 -11.45 31.13
CA THR A 245 -17.14 -10.18 31.86
C THR A 245 -15.98 -9.27 31.47
N ARG A 246 -16.29 -8.02 31.11
CA ARG A 246 -15.30 -7.01 30.68
C ARG A 246 -15.41 -5.76 31.54
N GLU A 247 -14.28 -5.24 31.98
CA GLU A 247 -14.16 -3.99 32.74
C GLU A 247 -13.01 -3.15 32.18
N GLU A 248 -13.16 -1.82 32.20
CA GLU A 248 -12.07 -0.91 31.82
C GLU A 248 -11.29 -0.47 33.07
N LEU A 249 -10.03 -0.87 33.14
CA LEU A 249 -9.16 -0.56 34.28
C LEU A 249 -8.33 0.69 33.99
N ALA A 250 -8.44 1.68 34.88
CA ALA A 250 -7.61 2.89 34.79
C ALA A 250 -6.13 2.54 34.96
N SER A 251 -5.27 2.97 34.04
CA SER A 251 -3.82 2.70 34.10
C SER A 251 -3.11 3.70 35.02
N ARG A 252 -3.42 3.64 36.32
CA ARG A 252 -2.77 4.41 37.39
C ARG A 252 -2.35 3.45 38.50
N ALA A 253 -1.15 3.60 39.04
CA ALA A 253 -0.69 2.77 40.16
C ALA A 253 -1.71 2.81 41.32
N GLY A 254 -2.09 1.63 41.82
CA GLY A 254 -3.13 1.45 42.84
C GLY A 254 -4.55 1.30 42.30
N ALA A 255 -4.81 1.50 41.00
CA ALA A 255 -6.12 1.22 40.42
C ALA A 255 -6.43 -0.29 40.49
N GLN A 256 -7.67 -0.64 40.79
CA GLN A 256 -8.12 -2.03 40.91
C GLN A 256 -9.48 -2.22 40.24
N GLY A 257 -9.69 -3.38 39.63
CA GLY A 257 -10.97 -3.83 39.06
C GLY A 257 -11.28 -5.24 39.54
N THR A 258 -12.56 -5.56 39.68
CA THR A 258 -13.02 -6.84 40.21
C THR A 258 -14.00 -7.47 39.24
N LEU A 259 -13.59 -8.57 38.62
CA LEU A 259 -14.39 -9.35 37.68
C LEU A 259 -14.93 -10.58 38.40
N SER A 260 -16.24 -10.81 38.33
CA SER A 260 -16.86 -12.05 38.78
C SER A 260 -17.51 -12.77 37.60
N LEU A 261 -17.34 -14.10 37.57
CA LEU A 261 -17.95 -14.96 36.56
C LEU A 261 -18.48 -16.22 37.23
N ALA A 262 -19.76 -16.53 37.01
CA ALA A 262 -20.36 -17.76 37.52
C ALA A 262 -19.75 -18.96 36.79
N VAL A 263 -19.33 -19.99 37.53
CA VAL A 263 -18.64 -21.16 36.96
C VAL A 263 -19.27 -22.44 37.49
N SER A 264 -19.68 -23.35 36.59
CA SER A 264 -20.27 -24.64 36.97
C SER A 264 -19.27 -25.79 37.06
N ASP A 265 -18.10 -25.71 36.40
CA ASP A 265 -17.18 -26.86 36.23
C ASP A 265 -15.68 -26.47 36.24
N SER A 266 -14.78 -27.47 36.18
CA SER A 266 -13.31 -27.34 36.07
C SER A 266 -12.81 -26.81 34.71
N GLN A 267 -13.55 -25.87 34.10
CA GLN A 267 -13.17 -25.25 32.84
C GLN A 267 -11.96 -24.31 33.01
N PRO A 268 -11.05 -24.26 32.02
CA PRO A 268 -9.93 -23.33 32.02
C PRO A 268 -10.44 -21.89 31.91
N LEU A 269 -9.80 -21.00 32.67
CA LEU A 269 -10.07 -19.58 32.61
C LEU A 269 -9.09 -18.91 31.66
N VAL A 270 -9.60 -17.97 30.89
CA VAL A 270 -8.79 -17.11 30.02
C VAL A 270 -8.96 -15.68 30.48
N PHE A 271 -7.84 -15.09 30.88
CA PHE A 271 -7.72 -13.67 31.16
C PHE A 271 -7.14 -12.99 29.93
N SER A 272 -7.76 -11.89 29.53
CA SER A 272 -7.31 -11.09 28.38
C SER A 272 -7.17 -9.62 28.79
N LEU A 273 -6.03 -9.03 28.44
CA LEU A 273 -5.81 -7.59 28.49
C LEU A 273 -5.91 -7.05 27.08
N THR A 274 -6.64 -5.96 26.88
CA THR A 274 -6.82 -5.31 25.58
C THR A 274 -6.49 -3.81 25.73
N PRO A 275 -5.49 -3.29 24.99
CA PRO A 275 -5.18 -1.88 25.04
C PRO A 275 -6.30 -1.09 24.34
N PRO A 276 -6.43 0.21 24.65
CA PRO A 276 -7.44 1.04 23.99
C PRO A 276 -7.10 1.25 22.52
N LEU A 277 -8.11 1.61 21.72
CA LEU A 277 -7.92 1.89 20.29
C LEU A 277 -6.81 2.93 20.08
N GLY A 278 -5.87 2.61 19.19
CA GLY A 278 -4.69 3.44 18.92
C GLY A 278 -3.47 3.09 19.77
N TYR A 279 -3.54 2.11 20.67
CA TYR A 279 -2.39 1.53 21.37
C TYR A 279 -2.27 0.03 21.05
N GLY A 280 -1.05 -0.50 21.14
CA GLY A 280 -0.76 -1.93 21.02
C GLY A 280 0.30 -2.38 22.01
N PHE A 281 0.32 -3.68 22.33
CA PHE A 281 1.36 -4.29 23.14
C PHE A 281 2.63 -4.49 22.32
N LEU A 282 3.78 -4.03 22.82
CA LEU A 282 5.09 -4.23 22.20
C LEU A 282 5.84 -5.41 22.80
N ARG A 283 5.79 -5.53 24.12
CA ARG A 283 6.50 -6.54 24.90
C ARG A 283 5.69 -6.92 26.12
N THR A 284 5.72 -8.20 26.46
CA THR A 284 5.04 -8.73 27.64
C THR A 284 5.99 -9.68 28.36
N TRP A 285 6.08 -9.50 29.67
CA TRP A 285 6.87 -10.36 30.54
C TRP A 285 6.01 -10.79 31.71
N GLU A 286 6.23 -11.99 32.18
CA GLU A 286 5.62 -12.47 33.40
C GLU A 286 6.69 -12.57 34.49
N LYS A 287 6.43 -11.97 35.65
CA LYS A 287 7.27 -12.16 36.85
C LYS A 287 6.61 -13.18 37.76
N THR A 288 7.39 -14.12 38.26
CA THR A 288 6.94 -14.97 39.38
C THR A 288 6.89 -14.13 40.67
N ALA A 289 6.06 -14.55 41.64
CA ALA A 289 5.93 -13.89 42.94
C ALA A 289 7.27 -13.77 43.72
N GLN A 290 8.27 -14.60 43.36
CA GLN A 290 9.62 -14.61 43.96
C GLN A 290 10.62 -13.70 43.21
N GLY A 291 10.18 -12.98 42.17
CA GLY A 291 11.01 -12.04 41.42
C GLY A 291 12.08 -12.69 40.54
N GLN A 292 12.10 -14.03 40.41
CA GLN A 292 13.06 -14.76 39.58
C GLN A 292 12.38 -15.42 38.36
N GLU A 293 13.08 -15.28 37.23
CA GLU A 293 12.71 -15.62 35.85
C GLU A 293 11.58 -14.81 35.22
N THR A 294 11.92 -14.24 34.05
CA THR A 294 11.02 -13.56 33.12
C THR A 294 10.96 -14.41 31.87
N SER A 295 9.91 -15.24 31.72
CA SER A 295 9.59 -15.76 30.40
C SER A 295 8.99 -14.62 29.60
N GLN A 296 9.64 -14.23 28.50
CA GLN A 296 9.04 -13.33 27.53
C GLN A 296 7.89 -14.09 26.87
N GLN A 297 6.66 -13.60 27.04
CA GLN A 297 5.52 -14.23 26.38
C GLN A 297 5.46 -13.78 24.91
N THR A 298 5.09 -14.71 24.03
CA THR A 298 4.91 -14.40 22.61
C THR A 298 3.59 -13.67 22.46
N ILE A 299 3.63 -12.44 21.96
CA ILE A 299 2.43 -11.66 21.67
C ILE A 299 1.77 -12.25 20.43
N GLU A 300 0.65 -12.94 20.59
CA GLU A 300 -0.10 -13.53 19.47
C GLU A 300 -0.76 -12.44 18.61
N THR A 301 -1.24 -11.35 19.23
CA THR A 301 -1.77 -10.18 18.53
C THR A 301 -1.39 -8.88 19.24
N LEU A 302 -1.18 -7.80 18.47
CA LEU A 302 -0.87 -6.47 19.04
C LEU A 302 -1.97 -5.91 19.95
N MET A 303 -3.19 -6.46 19.87
CA MET A 303 -4.38 -5.94 20.53
C MET A 303 -4.85 -6.79 21.71
N GLU A 304 -4.25 -7.95 21.95
CA GLU A 304 -4.73 -8.86 22.99
C GLU A 304 -3.57 -9.65 23.59
N LEU A 305 -3.45 -9.56 24.91
CA LEU A 305 -2.60 -10.45 25.70
C LEU A 305 -3.51 -11.39 26.47
N SER A 306 -3.57 -12.64 26.04
CA SER A 306 -4.32 -13.70 26.73
C SER A 306 -3.38 -14.62 27.48
N PHE A 307 -3.68 -14.91 28.75
CA PHE A 307 -3.03 -15.99 29.50
C PHE A 307 -4.08 -17.02 29.91
N ARG A 308 -3.76 -18.28 29.63
CA ARG A 308 -4.60 -19.44 29.93
C ARG A 308 -4.12 -20.07 31.21
N GLU A 309 -5.00 -20.20 32.19
CA GLU A 309 -4.70 -20.93 33.41
C GLU A 309 -5.52 -22.22 33.42
N SER A 310 -4.88 -23.33 33.06
CA SER A 310 -5.49 -24.67 33.18
C SER A 310 -5.55 -25.14 34.64
N ASP A 311 -4.75 -24.50 35.50
CA ASP A 311 -4.40 -25.02 36.81
C ASP A 311 -4.66 -23.99 37.94
N LEU A 312 -5.92 -23.59 38.14
CA LEU A 312 -6.43 -23.21 39.49
C LEU A 312 -6.34 -24.38 40.50
N LYS A 313 -5.40 -25.30 40.30
CA LYS A 313 -5.39 -26.65 40.83
C LYS A 313 -4.74 -26.69 42.20
N ALA A 314 -5.37 -27.48 43.06
CA ALA A 314 -5.15 -27.72 44.47
C ALA A 314 -5.63 -26.62 45.46
N GLY A 315 -5.42 -25.32 45.17
CA GLY A 315 -5.69 -24.26 46.16
C GLY A 315 -6.90 -23.34 45.90
N GLY A 316 -7.46 -23.35 44.69
CA GLY A 316 -8.51 -22.39 44.30
C GLY A 316 -8.05 -20.92 44.29
N HIS A 317 -6.75 -20.67 44.22
CA HIS A 317 -6.12 -19.35 44.21
C HIS A 317 -5.05 -19.26 43.11
N MET A 318 -5.00 -18.15 42.40
CA MET A 318 -4.03 -17.84 41.35
C MET A 318 -3.50 -16.42 41.57
N GLU A 319 -2.20 -16.21 41.41
CA GLU A 319 -1.55 -14.90 41.51
C GLU A 319 -0.52 -14.75 40.40
N ARG A 320 -0.72 -13.78 39.50
CA ARG A 320 0.17 -13.50 38.35
C ARG A 320 0.58 -12.03 38.32
N TYR A 321 1.78 -11.76 37.83
CA TYR A 321 2.32 -10.40 37.74
C TYR A 321 2.77 -10.04 36.31
N PRO A 322 1.83 -9.80 35.37
CA PRO A 322 2.20 -9.45 34.01
C PRO A 322 2.69 -8.00 33.95
N LEU A 323 3.82 -7.81 33.26
CA LEU A 323 4.39 -6.53 32.90
C LEU A 323 4.19 -6.33 31.40
N VAL A 324 3.43 -5.31 31.01
CA VAL A 324 3.15 -5.02 29.60
C VAL A 324 3.72 -3.67 29.19
N GLU A 325 4.32 -3.63 28.01
CA GLU A 325 4.70 -2.41 27.34
C GLU A 325 3.63 -2.05 26.31
N ILE A 326 2.94 -0.91 26.51
CA ILE A 326 1.98 -0.36 25.56
C ILE A 326 2.57 0.84 24.83
N ALA A 327 2.36 0.90 23.52
CA ALA A 327 2.80 2.03 22.69
C ALA A 327 1.68 2.49 21.74
N PRO A 328 1.59 3.80 21.49
CA PRO A 328 0.62 4.34 20.54
C PRO A 328 1.01 3.99 19.10
N LEU A 329 0.03 3.53 18.32
CA LEU A 329 0.19 3.20 16.90
C LEU A 329 0.44 4.45 16.03
N ALA A 330 -0.08 5.61 16.44
CA ALA A 330 0.03 6.88 15.73
C ALA A 330 0.90 7.93 16.46
N GLY A 331 1.88 7.45 17.22
CA GLY A 331 2.83 8.25 17.97
C GLY A 331 2.30 8.86 19.26
N GLY A 332 3.22 9.12 20.20
CA GLY A 332 2.88 9.53 21.56
C GLY A 332 3.84 8.96 22.61
N GLN A 333 3.36 8.85 23.83
CA GLN A 333 4.12 8.36 24.98
C GLN A 333 3.89 6.85 25.16
N SER A 334 4.96 6.06 25.23
CA SER A 334 4.87 4.64 25.60
C SER A 334 4.89 4.47 27.10
N TYR A 335 4.21 3.41 27.58
CA TYR A 335 4.09 3.10 29.00
C TYR A 335 4.41 1.64 29.25
N GLU A 336 5.10 1.38 30.36
CA GLU A 336 5.27 0.07 30.96
C GLU A 336 4.31 -0.01 32.15
N ILE A 337 3.39 -0.99 32.14
CA ILE A 337 2.37 -1.18 33.16
C ILE A 337 2.55 -2.56 33.78
N ALA A 338 2.75 -2.60 35.10
CA ALA A 338 2.77 -3.82 35.88
C ALA A 338 1.40 -4.06 36.48
N TYR A 339 0.83 -5.25 36.29
CA TYR A 339 -0.40 -5.69 36.94
C TYR A 339 -0.09 -6.78 37.98
N ALA A 340 -0.96 -6.89 38.97
CA ALA A 340 -1.09 -8.03 39.86
C ALA A 340 -2.50 -8.59 39.67
N VAL A 341 -2.60 -9.83 39.24
CA VAL A 341 -3.87 -10.52 38.95
C VAL A 341 -4.03 -11.62 39.97
N GLU A 342 -4.96 -11.43 40.90
CA GLU A 342 -5.34 -12.42 41.90
C GLU A 342 -6.69 -13.00 41.50
N ALA A 343 -6.81 -14.32 41.35
CA ALA A 343 -8.09 -14.97 41.10
C ALA A 343 -8.36 -16.04 42.14
N ARG A 344 -9.56 -15.99 42.73
CA ARG A 344 -10.03 -16.96 43.72
C ARG A 344 -11.30 -17.63 43.21
N ARG A 345 -11.29 -18.96 43.24
CA ARG A 345 -12.46 -19.77 42.91
C ARG A 345 -13.28 -20.02 44.18
N THR A 346 -14.54 -19.63 44.16
CA THR A 346 -15.56 -20.02 45.15
C THR A 346 -16.34 -21.23 44.64
N ALA A 347 -17.31 -21.72 45.42
CA ALA A 347 -18.12 -22.87 45.04
C ALA A 347 -18.99 -22.63 43.79
N SER A 348 -19.32 -21.38 43.44
CA SER A 348 -20.23 -21.04 42.34
C SER A 348 -19.71 -19.96 41.38
N ALA A 349 -18.59 -19.31 41.70
CA ALA A 349 -18.04 -18.24 40.89
C ALA A 349 -16.52 -18.19 40.97
N VAL A 350 -15.90 -17.55 39.99
CA VAL A 350 -14.52 -17.10 40.08
C VAL A 350 -14.54 -15.59 40.22
N GLU A 351 -13.89 -15.11 41.27
CA GLU A 351 -13.64 -13.69 41.51
C GLU A 351 -12.18 -13.41 41.18
N ALA A 352 -11.94 -12.46 40.28
CA ALA A 352 -10.61 -12.01 39.93
C ALA A 352 -10.46 -10.52 40.23
N VAL A 353 -9.43 -10.19 40.99
CA VAL A 353 -9.01 -8.83 41.31
C VAL A 353 -7.76 -8.52 40.52
N ILE A 354 -7.84 -7.53 39.62
CA ILE A 354 -6.68 -7.04 38.89
C ILE A 354 -6.30 -5.68 39.46
N ARG A 355 -5.04 -5.54 39.88
CA ARG A 355 -4.47 -4.30 40.42
C ARG A 355 -3.34 -3.80 39.54
N VAL A 356 -3.31 -2.50 39.27
CA VAL A 356 -2.16 -1.85 38.61
C VAL A 356 -1.10 -1.56 39.66
N VAL A 357 0.02 -2.27 39.62
CA VAL A 357 1.12 -2.15 40.59
C VAL A 357 1.96 -0.91 40.31
N SER A 358 2.37 -0.71 39.06
CA SER A 358 3.18 0.43 38.65
C SER A 358 2.92 0.83 37.21
N VAL A 359 3.15 2.11 36.92
CA VAL A 359 3.06 2.68 35.58
C VAL A 359 4.30 3.52 35.37
N ARG A 360 5.16 3.12 34.43
CA ARG A 360 6.40 3.81 34.10
C ARG A 360 6.31 4.37 32.69
N ARG A 361 6.68 5.64 32.52
CA ARG A 361 6.86 6.23 31.19
C ARG A 361 8.16 5.72 30.59
N LEU A 362 8.10 5.17 29.39
CA LEU A 362 9.28 4.77 28.64
C LEU A 362 9.79 5.92 27.77
N HIS A 363 11.09 5.95 27.47
CA HIS A 363 11.58 6.94 26.52
C HIS A 363 10.87 6.76 25.18
N LYS A 364 10.52 7.88 24.56
CA LYS A 364 9.83 7.92 23.28
C LYS A 364 10.65 7.14 22.24
N VAL A 365 10.23 5.92 21.95
CA VAL A 365 10.70 5.19 20.78
C VAL A 365 10.27 6.02 19.57
N LYS A 366 11.15 6.22 18.59
CA LYS A 366 10.77 6.88 17.34
C LYS A 366 9.71 6.01 16.67
N ASP A 367 8.45 6.37 16.88
CA ASP A 367 7.31 5.66 16.33
C ASP A 367 7.27 5.76 14.79
N CYS A 368 6.51 4.88 14.14
CA CYS A 368 6.34 4.89 12.69
C CYS A 368 5.82 6.25 12.19
N GLY A 369 5.03 6.98 12.99
CA GLY A 369 4.55 8.33 12.66
C GLY A 369 5.66 9.38 12.63
N SER A 370 6.66 9.27 13.51
CA SER A 370 7.84 10.12 13.56
C SER A 370 8.81 9.78 12.43
N LEU A 371 8.89 8.51 12.03
CA LEU A 371 9.58 8.09 10.81
C LEU A 371 8.86 8.60 9.55
N LEU A 372 7.51 8.52 9.50
CA LEU A 372 6.71 9.09 8.42
C LEU A 372 6.78 10.62 8.38
N ARG A 373 6.93 11.30 9.52
CA ARG A 373 7.20 12.75 9.56
C ARG A 373 8.53 13.12 8.89
N VAL A 374 9.55 12.28 9.03
CA VAL A 374 10.81 12.44 8.31
C VAL A 374 10.63 12.22 6.80
N TRP A 375 9.68 11.36 6.41
CA TRP A 375 9.37 11.10 4.99
C TRP A 375 8.51 12.21 4.35
N ALA A 376 7.60 12.81 5.12
CA ALA A 376 6.77 13.95 4.72
C ALA A 376 7.51 15.28 4.88
N ASP A 377 8.79 15.28 4.53
CA ASP A 377 9.73 16.37 4.77
C ASP A 377 9.13 17.70 4.27
N ARG A 378 8.93 18.64 5.21
CA ARG A 378 8.40 20.01 5.07
C ARG A 378 6.88 20.21 4.91
N ALA A 379 6.09 19.19 4.57
CA ALA A 379 4.63 19.35 4.55
C ALA A 379 4.04 19.13 5.95
N ASP A 380 3.03 19.92 6.34
CA ASP A 380 2.24 19.58 7.54
C ASP A 380 1.64 18.16 7.33
N PRO A 381 2.03 17.16 8.14
CA PRO A 381 1.62 15.78 7.94
C PRO A 381 0.09 15.63 8.00
N LEU A 382 -0.57 16.51 8.76
CA LEU A 382 -2.02 16.55 8.84
C LEU A 382 -2.62 17.06 7.52
N CYS A 383 -2.07 18.13 6.94
CA CYS A 383 -2.46 18.61 5.62
C CYS A 383 -2.22 17.56 4.53
N ALA A 384 -1.06 16.90 4.52
CA ALA A 384 -0.74 15.86 3.55
C ALA A 384 -1.73 14.68 3.63
N THR A 385 -1.99 14.18 4.84
CA THR A 385 -2.95 13.09 5.06
C THR A 385 -4.35 13.48 4.60
N ARG A 386 -4.84 14.67 4.99
CA ARG A 386 -6.14 15.20 4.54
C ARG A 386 -6.20 15.36 3.03
N THR A 387 -5.11 15.78 2.40
CA THR A 387 -5.01 15.95 0.94
C THR A 387 -5.11 14.61 0.22
N LEU A 388 -4.37 13.59 0.69
CA LEU A 388 -4.43 12.24 0.13
C LEU A 388 -5.84 11.64 0.26
N LEU A 389 -6.47 11.82 1.42
CA LEU A 389 -7.81 11.30 1.69
C LEU A 389 -8.87 12.02 0.83
N LEU A 390 -8.76 13.34 0.69
CA LEU A 390 -9.60 14.13 -0.21
C LEU A 390 -9.43 13.69 -1.67
N ALA A 391 -8.18 13.51 -2.12
CA ALA A 391 -7.89 13.08 -3.47
C ALA A 391 -8.41 11.65 -3.74
N ALA A 392 -8.25 10.73 -2.79
CA ALA A 392 -8.76 9.37 -2.89
C ALA A 392 -10.30 9.36 -3.02
N VAL A 393 -11.01 10.06 -2.12
CA VAL A 393 -12.47 10.18 -2.17
C VAL A 393 -12.89 10.81 -3.49
N TRP A 394 -12.34 11.97 -3.85
CA TRP A 394 -12.75 12.69 -5.05
C TRP A 394 -12.47 11.92 -6.33
N GLY A 395 -11.29 11.31 -6.45
CA GLY A 395 -10.93 10.50 -7.60
C GLY A 395 -11.78 9.22 -7.70
N TRP A 396 -12.12 8.59 -6.57
CA TRP A 396 -12.95 7.38 -6.54
C TRP A 396 -14.34 7.68 -7.10
N PHE A 397 -14.96 8.77 -6.61
CA PHE A 397 -16.24 9.23 -7.12
C PHE A 397 -16.17 9.65 -8.58
N LYS A 398 -15.14 10.41 -9.00
CA LYS A 398 -14.96 10.73 -10.42
C LYS A 398 -14.83 9.50 -11.31
N GLY A 399 -14.18 8.44 -10.83
CA GLY A 399 -14.08 7.15 -11.52
C GLY A 399 -15.42 6.40 -11.63
N LEU A 400 -16.27 6.46 -10.59
CA LEU A 400 -17.59 5.82 -10.61
C LEU A 400 -18.64 6.58 -11.44
N VAL A 401 -18.48 7.90 -11.53
CA VAL A 401 -19.47 8.82 -12.09
C VAL A 401 -19.18 9.19 -13.54
N GLY A 402 -17.91 9.17 -13.94
CA GLY A 402 -17.54 9.42 -15.34
C GLY A 402 -17.97 8.28 -16.27
N PRO A 403 -18.17 8.55 -17.56
CA PRO A 403 -18.18 7.48 -18.58
C PRO A 403 -16.87 6.69 -18.43
N ALA A 404 -16.93 5.36 -18.60
CA ALA A 404 -15.83 4.44 -18.30
C ALA A 404 -14.46 5.03 -18.70
N PRO A 405 -13.48 5.04 -17.78
CA PRO A 405 -12.32 5.91 -17.82
C PRO A 405 -11.48 5.68 -19.09
N CYS A 406 -11.13 6.76 -19.79
CA CYS A 406 -10.21 6.77 -20.93
C CYS A 406 -10.58 5.88 -22.12
N ALA A 407 -11.78 5.29 -22.18
CA ALA A 407 -12.26 4.77 -23.46
C ALA A 407 -12.21 5.95 -24.44
N LEU A 408 -11.48 5.77 -25.55
CA LEU A 408 -11.50 6.70 -26.67
C LEU A 408 -12.95 7.18 -26.82
N PRO A 409 -13.20 8.50 -26.91
CA PRO A 409 -14.55 9.00 -27.07
C PRO A 409 -15.21 8.14 -28.15
N ASN A 410 -16.30 7.44 -27.80
CA ASN A 410 -17.11 6.79 -28.82
C ASN A 410 -17.31 7.84 -29.92
N ALA A 411 -17.16 7.44 -31.19
CA ALA A 411 -17.14 8.36 -32.33
C ALA A 411 -18.31 9.37 -32.33
N ASP A 412 -19.38 9.06 -31.59
CA ASP A 412 -20.60 9.84 -31.48
C ASP A 412 -20.58 10.92 -30.37
N GLY A 413 -19.56 11.01 -29.51
CA GLY A 413 -19.31 12.16 -28.64
C GLY A 413 -20.35 12.53 -27.57
N THR A 414 -21.47 11.80 -27.42
CA THR A 414 -22.63 12.27 -26.62
C THR A 414 -23.09 11.36 -25.47
N ALA A 415 -22.21 10.57 -24.85
CA ALA A 415 -22.60 9.89 -23.61
C ALA A 415 -22.68 10.93 -22.47
N GLU A 416 -23.84 11.58 -22.32
CA GLU A 416 -24.12 12.45 -21.19
C GLU A 416 -23.96 11.66 -19.88
N PRO A 417 -23.21 12.19 -18.89
CA PRO A 417 -23.04 11.52 -17.62
C PRO A 417 -24.38 11.42 -16.90
N ASP A 418 -24.67 10.25 -16.33
CA ASP A 418 -25.85 10.01 -15.51
C ASP A 418 -25.98 11.09 -14.41
N PRO A 419 -27.04 11.93 -14.42
CA PRO A 419 -27.18 13.06 -13.52
C PRO A 419 -27.24 12.62 -12.05
N THR A 420 -27.75 11.42 -11.75
CA THR A 420 -27.78 10.88 -10.39
C THR A 420 -26.37 10.56 -9.89
N ARG A 421 -25.52 9.99 -10.75
CA ARG A 421 -24.12 9.74 -10.41
C ARG A 421 -23.36 11.06 -10.23
N ALA A 422 -23.59 12.04 -11.11
CA ALA A 422 -23.02 13.38 -11.00
C ALA A 422 -23.35 14.03 -9.64
N ALA A 423 -24.62 13.93 -9.22
CA ALA A 423 -25.09 14.41 -7.93
C ALA A 423 -24.40 13.73 -6.74
N ILE A 424 -24.29 12.40 -6.75
CA ILE A 424 -23.62 11.64 -5.68
C ILE A 424 -22.15 12.01 -5.57
N GLY A 425 -21.44 12.07 -6.71
CA GLY A 425 -20.03 12.43 -6.74
C GLY A 425 -19.78 13.85 -6.25
N TRP A 426 -20.68 14.78 -6.58
CA TRP A 426 -20.65 16.14 -6.06
C TRP A 426 -20.81 16.18 -4.54
N MET A 427 -21.85 15.53 -4.01
CA MET A 427 -22.15 15.52 -2.57
C MET A 427 -20.99 14.93 -1.77
N ALA A 428 -20.42 13.82 -2.22
CA ALA A 428 -19.29 13.20 -1.52
C ALA A 428 -18.04 14.09 -1.55
N GLY A 429 -17.78 14.77 -2.68
CA GLY A 429 -16.74 15.78 -2.76
C GLY A 429 -16.97 16.93 -1.78
N TRP A 430 -18.18 17.47 -1.73
CA TRP A 430 -18.56 18.52 -0.77
C TRP A 430 -18.36 18.10 0.68
N LEU A 431 -18.85 16.91 1.05
CA LEU A 431 -18.68 16.37 2.39
C LEU A 431 -17.20 16.18 2.75
N ALA A 432 -16.39 15.69 1.81
CA ALA A 432 -14.94 15.51 2.01
C ALA A 432 -14.23 16.85 2.24
N TRP A 433 -14.51 17.88 1.44
CA TRP A 433 -13.96 19.22 1.64
C TRP A 433 -14.34 19.81 3.00
N ARG A 434 -15.62 19.65 3.38
CA ARG A 434 -16.12 20.14 4.66
C ARG A 434 -15.52 19.41 5.85
N ILE A 435 -15.42 18.09 5.81
CA ILE A 435 -14.86 17.29 6.91
C ILE A 435 -13.35 17.49 7.03
N LEU A 436 -12.62 17.39 5.93
CA LEU A 436 -11.15 17.36 5.95
C LEU A 436 -10.54 18.75 6.08
N PHE A 437 -11.12 19.73 5.40
CA PHE A 437 -10.54 21.08 5.32
C PHE A 437 -11.41 22.17 5.92
N ARG A 438 -12.62 21.85 6.39
CA ARG A 438 -13.59 22.84 6.92
C ARG A 438 -13.93 23.93 5.88
N ILE A 439 -13.90 23.58 4.60
CA ILE A 439 -14.26 24.48 3.50
C ILE A 439 -15.65 24.08 2.99
N ASP A 440 -16.61 25.00 3.02
CA ASP A 440 -17.93 24.79 2.44
C ASP A 440 -17.92 25.16 0.95
N ILE A 441 -17.89 24.15 0.09
CA ILE A 441 -17.93 24.35 -1.37
C ILE A 441 -19.35 24.48 -1.92
N ALA A 442 -20.37 24.69 -1.08
CA ALA A 442 -21.72 24.99 -1.56
C ALA A 442 -21.84 26.43 -2.09
N GLU A 443 -20.95 27.34 -1.68
CA GLU A 443 -20.89 28.70 -2.19
C GLU A 443 -20.17 28.72 -3.55
N SER A 444 -20.83 29.30 -4.56
CA SER A 444 -20.49 29.13 -5.98
C SER A 444 -19.08 29.64 -6.37
N THR A 445 -18.62 30.74 -5.75
CA THR A 445 -17.31 31.35 -6.02
C THR A 445 -16.16 30.53 -5.44
N LEU A 446 -16.37 29.92 -4.27
CA LEU A 446 -15.39 29.12 -3.55
C LEU A 446 -15.29 27.70 -4.10
N ALA A 447 -16.43 27.13 -4.50
CA ALA A 447 -16.50 25.81 -5.11
C ALA A 447 -15.57 25.70 -6.31
N ALA A 448 -15.65 26.68 -7.21
CA ALA A 448 -14.81 26.73 -8.41
C ALA A 448 -13.32 26.86 -8.06
N SER A 449 -12.96 27.64 -7.02
CA SER A 449 -11.57 27.82 -6.60
C SER A 449 -10.98 26.58 -5.93
N ALA A 450 -11.72 25.96 -5.01
CA ALA A 450 -11.32 24.72 -4.34
C ALA A 450 -11.17 23.56 -5.34
N GLN A 451 -12.13 23.41 -6.26
CA GLN A 451 -12.05 22.42 -7.33
C GLN A 451 -10.87 22.68 -8.27
N ARG A 452 -10.59 23.94 -8.63
CA ARG A 452 -9.40 24.28 -9.43
C ARG A 452 -8.11 23.93 -8.70
N CYS A 453 -8.01 24.11 -7.37
CA CYS A 453 -6.84 23.71 -6.59
C CYS A 453 -6.62 22.20 -6.62
N LEU A 454 -7.68 21.42 -6.38
CA LEU A 454 -7.60 19.95 -6.43
C LEU A 454 -7.28 19.45 -7.85
N HIS A 455 -7.90 20.04 -8.87
CA HIS A 455 -7.59 19.70 -10.25
C HIS A 455 -6.14 20.01 -10.63
N LYS A 456 -5.60 21.16 -10.21
CA LYS A 456 -4.17 21.48 -10.36
C LYS A 456 -3.26 20.48 -9.64
N LEU A 457 -3.65 19.98 -8.47
CA LEU A 457 -2.92 18.91 -7.77
C LEU A 457 -2.89 17.63 -8.62
N PHE A 458 -4.03 17.20 -9.16
CA PHE A 458 -4.09 16.02 -10.05
C PHE A 458 -3.30 16.22 -11.36
N GLN A 459 -3.34 17.41 -11.96
CA GLN A 459 -2.53 17.76 -13.13
C GLN A 459 -1.03 17.71 -12.81
N ALA A 460 -0.63 18.29 -11.69
CA ALA A 460 0.75 18.24 -11.22
C ALA A 460 1.19 16.80 -10.95
N TRP A 461 0.37 16.00 -10.25
CA TRP A 461 0.65 14.58 -10.06
C TRP A 461 0.75 13.83 -11.38
N CYS A 462 -0.21 13.99 -12.29
CA CYS A 462 -0.14 13.34 -13.61
C CYS A 462 1.16 13.71 -14.36
N ALA A 463 1.56 14.98 -14.32
CA ALA A 463 2.81 15.44 -14.92
C ALA A 463 4.07 14.87 -14.24
N GLU A 464 4.05 14.69 -12.90
CA GLU A 464 5.16 14.11 -12.15
C GLU A 464 5.19 12.57 -12.18
N PHE A 465 4.06 11.89 -12.37
CA PHE A 465 3.98 10.44 -12.55
C PHE A 465 4.56 10.00 -13.89
N ASN A 466 4.60 10.89 -14.88
CA ASN A 466 5.40 10.66 -16.07
C ASN A 466 6.87 10.74 -15.69
N TYR A 467 7.52 9.59 -15.55
CA TYR A 467 8.93 9.54 -15.24
C TYR A 467 9.72 10.33 -16.28
N LYS A 468 10.34 11.41 -15.81
CA LYS A 468 11.00 12.42 -16.63
C LYS A 468 12.42 12.04 -17.07
N GLY A 469 12.88 10.85 -16.69
CA GLY A 469 14.28 10.45 -16.80
C GLY A 469 15.16 11.10 -15.72
N PRO A 470 16.44 10.73 -15.66
CA PRO A 470 17.45 11.48 -14.93
C PRO A 470 17.53 12.91 -15.53
N ARG A 471 17.53 13.92 -14.65
CA ARG A 471 17.64 15.33 -15.03
C ARG A 471 18.67 16.02 -14.17
N CYS A 472 19.53 16.79 -14.82
CA CYS A 472 20.56 17.58 -14.17
C CYS A 472 19.94 18.94 -13.82
N ASP A 473 19.41 19.07 -12.60
CA ASP A 473 18.74 20.30 -12.12
C ASP A 473 19.74 21.39 -11.68
N CYS A 474 21.02 21.03 -11.57
CA CYS A 474 22.12 21.89 -11.20
C CYS A 474 23.34 21.62 -12.09
N HIS A 475 24.33 22.52 -12.04
CA HIS A 475 25.60 22.37 -12.75
C HIS A 475 26.51 21.26 -12.20
N GLN A 476 26.08 20.55 -11.16
CA GLN A 476 26.86 19.49 -10.52
C GLN A 476 26.37 18.12 -11.02
N HIS A 477 27.25 17.38 -11.68
CA HIS A 477 26.93 16.11 -12.32
C HIS A 477 27.59 14.96 -11.55
N GLY A 478 26.79 14.14 -10.86
CA GLY A 478 27.30 13.04 -10.06
C GLY A 478 26.26 12.50 -9.08
N ILE A 479 26.70 11.68 -8.13
CA ILE A 479 25.89 11.23 -6.99
C ILE A 479 26.41 11.84 -5.70
N MET A 480 25.50 12.28 -4.85
CA MET A 480 25.82 12.80 -3.53
C MET A 480 25.95 11.63 -2.55
N LEU A 481 27.09 11.53 -1.88
CA LEU A 481 27.41 10.45 -0.94
C LEU A 481 27.22 10.85 0.53
N GLY A 482 27.01 12.14 0.79
CA GLY A 482 26.80 12.68 2.13
C GLY A 482 27.15 14.17 2.20
N SER A 483 26.99 14.74 3.39
CA SER A 483 27.36 16.13 3.69
C SER A 483 28.53 16.19 4.66
N VAL A 484 29.39 17.19 4.51
CA VAL A 484 30.49 17.51 5.42
C VAL A 484 30.32 18.92 5.96
N LEU A 485 30.66 19.11 7.23
CA LEU A 485 30.89 20.46 7.77
C LEU A 485 32.38 20.76 7.69
N ILE A 486 32.73 21.84 6.99
CA ILE A 486 34.10 22.29 6.78
C ILE A 486 34.32 23.58 7.54
N SER A 487 35.38 23.65 8.33
CA SER A 487 35.82 24.92 8.93
C SER A 487 36.27 25.90 7.84
N PRO A 488 36.24 27.22 8.09
CA PRO A 488 36.78 28.22 7.16
C PRO A 488 38.26 28.00 6.78
N LYS A 489 39.00 27.23 7.57
CA LYS A 489 40.40 26.84 7.33
C LYS A 489 40.55 25.58 6.46
N GLY A 490 39.46 25.03 5.90
CA GLY A 490 39.49 23.85 5.04
C GLY A 490 39.63 22.52 5.77
N LYS A 491 39.29 22.45 7.06
CA LYS A 491 39.26 21.18 7.83
C LYS A 491 37.83 20.66 7.95
N ILE A 492 37.61 19.39 7.63
CA ILE A 492 36.36 18.67 7.86
C ILE A 492 36.20 18.46 9.38
N ILE A 493 35.05 18.85 9.92
CA ILE A 493 34.71 18.76 11.34
C ILE A 493 33.90 17.49 11.58
N CYS A 494 32.90 17.25 10.75
CA CYS A 494 32.08 16.05 10.79
C CYS A 494 31.54 15.71 9.39
N PHE A 495 31.06 14.47 9.27
CA PHE A 495 30.49 13.91 8.06
C PHE A 495 29.14 13.25 8.42
N ASP A 496 28.11 13.57 7.65
CA ASP A 496 26.79 12.93 7.69
C ASP A 496 26.58 12.18 6.37
N GLU A 497 26.69 10.85 6.42
CA GLU A 497 26.57 9.98 5.25
C GLU A 497 25.15 9.88 4.67
N TRP A 498 24.14 10.34 5.41
CA TRP A 498 22.74 10.20 5.02
C TRP A 498 22.21 11.49 4.39
N LYS A 499 22.74 12.63 4.81
CA LYS A 499 22.31 13.93 4.29
C LYS A 499 22.63 14.06 2.80
N HIS A 500 21.62 14.47 2.00
CA HIS A 500 21.66 14.56 0.53
C HIS A 500 21.88 13.24 -0.23
N ARG A 501 22.21 12.14 0.45
CA ARG A 501 22.41 10.84 -0.19
C ARG A 501 21.08 10.27 -0.69
N ARG A 502 21.06 9.86 -1.95
CA ARG A 502 19.90 9.21 -2.58
C ARG A 502 20.22 7.79 -2.93
N TYR A 503 19.29 6.88 -2.64
CA TYR A 503 19.35 5.49 -3.06
C TYR A 503 18.35 5.26 -4.19
N VAL A 504 18.79 4.53 -5.21
CA VAL A 504 17.94 4.08 -6.30
C VAL A 504 17.32 2.75 -5.87
N LEU A 505 16.02 2.77 -5.65
CA LEU A 505 15.29 1.55 -5.36
C LEU A 505 15.07 0.79 -6.68
N THR A 506 15.53 -0.45 -6.75
CA THR A 506 15.40 -1.24 -7.98
C THR A 506 14.00 -1.83 -8.08
N GLY A 507 13.34 -1.67 -9.23
CA GLY A 507 12.00 -2.20 -9.49
C GLY A 507 11.87 -3.70 -9.19
N PRO A 508 12.87 -4.55 -9.52
CA PRO A 508 12.85 -5.97 -9.16
C PRO A 508 12.80 -6.23 -7.64
N LEU A 509 13.55 -5.46 -6.83
CA LEU A 509 13.57 -5.63 -5.38
C LEU A 509 12.21 -5.26 -4.77
N LEU A 510 11.65 -4.14 -5.22
CA LEU A 510 10.31 -3.69 -4.85
C LEU A 510 9.23 -4.71 -5.21
N THR A 511 9.31 -5.25 -6.42
CA THR A 511 8.36 -6.25 -6.92
C THR A 511 8.47 -7.55 -6.13
N HIS A 512 9.69 -7.97 -5.79
CA HIS A 512 9.92 -9.11 -4.92
C HIS A 512 9.30 -8.91 -3.54
N TRP A 513 9.54 -7.76 -2.89
CA TRP A 513 8.94 -7.45 -1.58
C TRP A 513 7.42 -7.35 -1.64
N ALA A 514 6.85 -6.73 -2.67
CA ALA A 514 5.40 -6.66 -2.87
C ALA A 514 4.77 -8.05 -3.03
N GLY A 515 5.45 -8.95 -3.77
CA GLY A 515 5.02 -10.33 -3.95
C GLY A 515 4.92 -11.12 -2.64
N LEU A 516 5.79 -10.84 -1.65
CA LEU A 516 5.70 -11.46 -0.31
C LEU A 516 4.40 -11.11 0.42
N PHE A 517 3.77 -9.99 0.08
CA PHE A 517 2.48 -9.56 0.65
C PHE A 517 1.28 -9.87 -0.26
N GLY A 518 1.48 -10.67 -1.31
CA GLY A 518 0.43 -10.97 -2.30
C GLY A 518 -0.02 -9.75 -3.12
N LEU A 519 0.76 -8.66 -3.10
CA LEU A 519 0.47 -7.49 -3.92
C LEU A 519 0.92 -7.79 -5.37
N PRO A 520 0.12 -7.39 -6.38
CA PRO A 520 0.60 -7.43 -7.76
C PRO A 520 1.84 -6.56 -7.92
N SER A 521 2.57 -6.77 -9.01
CA SER A 521 3.82 -6.05 -9.27
C SER A 521 3.60 -4.53 -9.17
N ILE A 522 4.53 -3.84 -8.50
CA ILE A 522 4.35 -2.43 -8.13
C ILE A 522 4.18 -1.57 -9.38
N ASP A 523 4.81 -1.93 -10.49
CA ASP A 523 4.62 -1.30 -11.80
C ASP A 523 3.16 -1.40 -12.27
N ALA A 524 2.51 -2.56 -12.18
CA ALA A 524 1.11 -2.71 -12.58
C ALA A 524 0.17 -1.86 -11.73
N VAL A 525 0.40 -1.81 -10.40
CA VAL A 525 -0.38 -0.96 -9.48
C VAL A 525 -0.12 0.52 -9.77
N ALA A 526 1.15 0.91 -9.91
CA ALA A 526 1.56 2.28 -10.15
C ALA A 526 1.08 2.78 -11.52
N THR A 527 1.12 1.96 -12.56
CA THR A 527 0.60 2.30 -13.90
C THR A 527 -0.91 2.48 -13.87
N ARG A 528 -1.66 1.59 -13.19
CA ARG A 528 -3.11 1.75 -13.02
C ARG A 528 -3.44 3.02 -12.23
N LEU A 529 -2.73 3.26 -11.14
CA LEU A 529 -2.90 4.46 -10.33
C LEU A 529 -2.57 5.73 -11.13
N ALA A 530 -1.43 5.78 -11.82
CA ALA A 530 -1.01 6.91 -12.64
C ALA A 530 -1.99 7.17 -13.79
N SER A 531 -2.46 6.11 -14.47
CA SER A 531 -3.48 6.20 -15.51
C SER A 531 -4.78 6.80 -14.95
N TRP A 532 -5.19 6.36 -13.76
CA TRP A 532 -6.37 6.91 -13.09
C TRP A 532 -6.18 8.36 -12.67
N ILE A 533 -5.04 8.72 -12.07
CA ILE A 533 -4.70 10.11 -11.71
C ILE A 533 -4.73 11.00 -12.95
N CYS A 534 -4.12 10.55 -14.05
CA CYS A 534 -4.11 11.29 -15.31
C CYS A 534 -5.49 11.38 -15.98
N CYS A 535 -6.31 10.34 -15.89
CA CYS A 535 -7.70 10.37 -16.34
C CYS A 535 -8.47 11.46 -15.60
N VAL A 536 -8.38 11.45 -14.28
CA VAL A 536 -9.03 12.42 -13.39
C VAL A 536 -8.50 13.84 -13.63
N ALA A 537 -7.20 14.00 -13.89
CA ALA A 537 -6.57 15.28 -14.21
C ALA A 537 -7.00 15.87 -15.56
N ARG A 538 -7.43 15.04 -16.52
CA ARG A 538 -7.90 15.47 -17.85
C ARG A 538 -9.41 15.63 -17.92
N ALA A 539 -10.15 15.11 -16.94
CA ALA A 539 -11.60 15.24 -16.90
C ALA A 539 -11.98 16.74 -16.84
N PRO A 540 -12.91 17.21 -17.68
CA PRO A 540 -13.34 18.58 -17.64
C PRO A 540 -13.91 18.91 -16.26
N LEU A 541 -13.63 20.14 -15.80
CA LEU A 541 -14.30 20.70 -14.64
C LEU A 541 -15.77 20.90 -15.04
N ILE A 542 -16.63 19.98 -14.60
CA ILE A 542 -18.07 20.12 -14.78
C ILE A 542 -18.49 21.28 -13.88
N PRO A 543 -18.95 22.42 -14.43
CA PRO A 543 -19.47 23.50 -13.62
C PRO A 543 -20.65 22.94 -12.82
N ILE A 544 -20.56 23.07 -11.51
CA ILE A 544 -21.66 22.71 -10.65
C ILE A 544 -22.69 23.81 -10.80
N ASP A 545 -23.85 23.48 -11.36
CA ASP A 545 -24.99 24.37 -11.23
C ASP A 545 -25.34 24.50 -9.75
N ALA A 546 -25.20 25.71 -9.20
CA ALA A 546 -25.50 26.01 -7.81
C ALA A 546 -26.96 25.67 -7.47
N ALA A 547 -27.88 25.81 -8.43
CA ALA A 547 -29.28 25.46 -8.24
C ALA A 547 -29.46 23.93 -8.13
N ALA A 548 -28.85 23.16 -9.03
CA ALA A 548 -28.84 21.70 -8.93
C ALA A 548 -28.20 21.20 -7.62
N ALA A 549 -27.07 21.78 -7.21
CA ALA A 549 -26.41 21.47 -5.94
C ALA A 549 -27.32 21.78 -4.73
N ALA A 550 -27.98 22.94 -4.72
CA ALA A 550 -28.93 23.31 -3.70
C ALA A 550 -30.14 22.36 -3.67
N ALA A 551 -30.64 21.94 -4.83
CA ALA A 551 -31.74 20.99 -4.95
C ALA A 551 -31.37 19.60 -4.42
N ILE A 552 -30.19 19.08 -4.79
CA ILE A 552 -29.65 17.80 -4.29
C ILE A 552 -29.46 17.89 -2.77
N ARG A 553 -28.91 19.01 -2.28
CA ARG A 553 -28.75 19.27 -0.84
C ARG A 553 -30.10 19.24 -0.12
N ALA A 554 -31.10 19.93 -0.65
CA ALA A 554 -32.45 19.98 -0.08
C ALA A 554 -33.19 18.63 -0.14
N GLN A 555 -32.89 17.78 -1.14
CA GLN A 555 -33.46 16.43 -1.24
C GLN A 555 -32.83 15.46 -0.23
N LEU A 556 -31.53 15.61 0.04
CA LEU A 556 -30.77 14.65 0.86
C LEU A 556 -30.70 15.04 2.34
N LEU A 557 -30.70 16.34 2.65
CA LEU A 557 -30.70 16.88 4.00
C LEU A 557 -32.10 17.36 4.38
N SER A 558 -32.59 16.97 5.56
CA SER A 558 -33.75 17.63 6.14
C SER A 558 -33.45 19.10 6.46
N ALA A 559 -34.50 19.89 6.71
CA ALA A 559 -34.35 21.26 7.23
C ALA A 559 -33.50 21.32 8.51
N ASP A 560 -33.44 20.21 9.26
CA ASP A 560 -32.67 20.05 10.50
C ASP A 560 -31.23 19.53 10.27
N GLY A 561 -30.82 19.29 9.02
CA GLY A 561 -29.47 18.80 8.68
C GLY A 561 -29.28 17.27 8.77
N ASP A 562 -30.36 16.49 8.81
CA ASP A 562 -30.29 15.02 8.80
C ASP A 562 -30.18 14.47 7.37
N LEU A 563 -29.20 13.61 7.13
CA LEU A 563 -29.08 12.84 5.88
C LEU A 563 -30.11 11.71 5.86
N ARG A 564 -30.97 11.70 4.84
CA ARG A 564 -31.93 10.62 4.60
C ARG A 564 -31.28 9.48 3.82
N LEU A 565 -30.88 8.39 4.50
CA LEU A 565 -30.42 7.15 3.84
C LEU A 565 -31.57 6.13 3.82
N GLY A 566 -32.17 5.95 2.63
CA GLY A 566 -33.11 4.86 2.35
C GLY A 566 -34.26 4.74 3.36
N GLY A 567 -35.30 5.58 3.22
CA GLY A 567 -36.62 5.45 3.87
C GLY A 567 -36.71 5.51 5.41
N ARG A 568 -35.70 5.07 6.16
CA ARG A 568 -35.76 4.92 7.63
C ARG A 568 -34.51 5.35 8.40
N ARG A 569 -33.33 5.50 7.78
CA ARG A 569 -32.14 5.96 8.51
C ARG A 569 -31.94 7.46 8.34
N ARG A 570 -31.91 8.17 9.47
CA ARG A 570 -31.48 9.58 9.56
C ARG A 570 -30.11 9.62 10.23
N LEU A 571 -29.12 10.19 9.55
CA LEU A 571 -27.82 10.52 10.15
C LEU A 571 -27.78 12.02 10.36
N ASN A 572 -27.69 12.47 11.61
CA ASN A 572 -27.53 13.88 11.89
C ASN A 572 -26.10 14.32 11.50
N ILE A 573 -25.96 14.89 10.31
CA ILE A 573 -24.67 15.31 9.76
C ILE A 573 -24.12 16.51 10.54
N GLN A 574 -25.01 17.39 11.01
CA GLN A 574 -24.64 18.57 11.79
C GLN A 574 -23.82 18.18 13.03
N ARG A 575 -24.29 17.18 13.79
CA ARG A 575 -23.59 16.64 14.96
C ARG A 575 -22.22 16.05 14.60
N LEU A 576 -22.12 15.30 13.50
CA LEU A 576 -20.87 14.71 13.02
C LEU A 576 -19.84 15.79 12.61
N LEU A 577 -20.33 16.94 12.12
CA LEU A 577 -19.51 18.07 11.70
C LEU A 577 -19.08 18.94 12.89
N ASP A 578 -19.98 19.22 13.83
CA ASP A 578 -19.76 20.10 14.98
C ASP A 578 -18.90 19.44 16.06
N GLU A 579 -19.07 18.14 16.29
CA GLU A 579 -18.27 17.37 17.27
C GLU A 579 -16.92 16.91 16.69
N GLY A 580 -16.72 17.04 15.37
CA GLY A 580 -15.46 16.73 14.68
C GLY A 580 -14.93 15.32 14.93
N LEU A 581 -15.47 14.31 14.23
CA LEU A 581 -14.99 12.90 14.20
C LEU A 581 -13.90 12.53 15.23
N PRO A 582 -14.25 12.26 16.50
CA PRO A 582 -13.56 11.20 17.23
C PRO A 582 -14.00 9.88 16.58
N PHE A 583 -13.06 8.98 16.30
CA PHE A 583 -13.33 7.64 15.74
C PHE A 583 -14.09 6.73 16.74
N GLY A 584 -15.30 7.09 17.15
CA GLY A 584 -16.10 6.41 18.18
C GLY A 584 -17.58 6.24 17.80
N GLY A 585 -17.97 4.96 17.67
CA GLY A 585 -19.30 4.35 17.80
C GLY A 585 -20.60 5.13 17.49
N VAL A 586 -21.34 4.69 16.46
CA VAL A 586 -22.77 4.95 16.31
C VAL A 586 -23.55 3.64 16.50
N GLY A 587 -24.40 3.58 17.53
CA GLY A 587 -25.35 2.48 17.76
C GLY A 587 -26.60 2.60 16.90
N VAL A 588 -27.05 1.49 16.31
CA VAL A 588 -28.19 1.44 15.37
C VAL A 588 -29.40 0.79 16.06
N GLY A 589 -30.48 1.54 16.24
CA GLY A 589 -31.81 1.03 16.62
C GLY A 589 -32.69 0.83 15.39
N GLY A 590 -33.29 -0.36 15.25
CA GLY A 590 -34.15 -0.74 14.13
C GLY A 590 -35.65 -0.63 14.45
N GLY A 591 -36.44 -0.33 13.42
CA GLY A 591 -37.90 -0.40 13.43
C GLY A 591 -38.42 -0.08 12.03
N GLY A 592 -39.42 -0.82 11.55
CA GLY A 592 -39.80 -0.71 10.16
C GLY A 592 -41.09 -1.35 9.67
N GLU A 593 -41.78 -0.67 8.75
CA GLU A 593 -42.89 -1.19 7.93
C GLU A 593 -42.77 -0.82 6.44
N GLY A 594 -42.92 -1.82 5.56
CA GLY A 594 -42.61 -1.75 4.13
C GLY A 594 -43.83 -1.58 3.23
N GLY A 595 -43.60 -1.08 2.01
CA GLY A 595 -44.55 -1.12 0.89
C GLY A 595 -43.78 -1.43 -0.40
N ALA A 596 -44.27 -2.40 -1.17
CA ALA A 596 -43.64 -2.89 -2.39
C ALA A 596 -44.36 -2.34 -3.64
N VAL A 597 -43.58 -2.00 -4.66
CA VAL A 597 -44.05 -1.70 -6.02
C VAL A 597 -43.35 -2.68 -6.97
N ALA A 598 -44.11 -3.29 -7.88
CA ALA A 598 -43.64 -4.29 -8.83
C ALA A 598 -42.71 -3.69 -9.90
N GLN A 599 -41.62 -4.40 -10.22
CA GLN A 599 -40.71 -4.08 -11.32
C GLN A 599 -40.88 -5.05 -12.50
N PRO A 600 -40.78 -4.57 -13.75
CA PRO A 600 -40.82 -5.41 -14.94
C PRO A 600 -39.50 -6.16 -15.14
N ALA A 601 -39.57 -7.28 -15.88
CA ALA A 601 -38.45 -8.19 -16.12
C ALA A 601 -37.25 -7.50 -16.83
N PRO A 602 -36.00 -7.84 -16.46
CA PRO A 602 -34.81 -7.27 -17.07
C PRO A 602 -34.61 -7.77 -18.51
N PRO A 603 -34.05 -6.93 -19.41
CA PRO A 603 -33.76 -7.32 -20.80
C PRO A 603 -32.64 -8.37 -20.86
N ALA A 604 -32.66 -9.23 -21.89
CA ALA A 604 -31.73 -10.36 -22.06
C ALA A 604 -30.22 -10.02 -21.96
N ALA A 605 -29.83 -8.77 -22.24
CA ALA A 605 -28.46 -8.30 -22.07
C ALA A 605 -28.00 -8.25 -20.60
N VAL A 606 -28.91 -7.97 -19.67
CA VAL A 606 -28.65 -7.92 -18.21
C VAL A 606 -28.48 -9.33 -17.65
N THR A 607 -29.30 -10.28 -18.10
CA THR A 607 -29.18 -11.71 -17.75
C THR A 607 -27.80 -12.28 -18.10
N LYS A 608 -27.27 -11.94 -19.27
CA LYS A 608 -25.91 -12.33 -19.68
C LYS A 608 -24.82 -11.71 -18.80
N GLN A 609 -24.97 -10.44 -18.42
CA GLN A 609 -23.99 -9.74 -17.56
C GLN A 609 -23.95 -10.31 -16.14
N ILE A 610 -25.10 -10.71 -15.59
CA ILE A 610 -25.20 -11.35 -14.28
C ILE A 610 -24.56 -12.74 -14.30
N ALA A 611 -24.84 -13.54 -15.33
CA ALA A 611 -24.18 -14.83 -15.54
C ALA A 611 -22.65 -14.66 -15.61
N ASP A 612 -22.16 -13.73 -16.44
CA ASP A 612 -20.74 -13.45 -16.57
C ASP A 612 -20.12 -12.97 -15.24
N ALA A 613 -20.84 -12.22 -14.41
CA ALA A 613 -20.37 -11.78 -13.10
C ALA A 613 -20.26 -12.94 -12.10
N ASN A 614 -21.26 -13.82 -12.05
CA ASN A 614 -21.26 -15.01 -11.19
C ASN A 614 -20.15 -15.99 -11.60
N PHE A 615 -19.95 -16.21 -12.91
CA PHE A 615 -18.84 -17.02 -13.39
C PHE A 615 -17.47 -16.38 -13.09
N ARG A 616 -17.32 -15.05 -13.15
CA ARG A 616 -16.05 -14.40 -12.78
C ARG A 616 -15.62 -14.69 -11.33
N VAL A 617 -16.57 -14.79 -10.40
CA VAL A 617 -16.26 -15.16 -8.99
C VAL A 617 -15.68 -16.57 -8.91
N LEU A 618 -16.24 -17.51 -9.69
CA LEU A 618 -15.72 -18.88 -9.82
C LEU A 618 -14.35 -18.92 -10.50
N GLU A 619 -14.19 -18.13 -11.57
CA GLU A 619 -12.94 -18.07 -12.34
C GLU A 619 -11.79 -17.42 -11.56
N ALA A 620 -12.08 -16.49 -10.63
CA ALA A 620 -11.06 -15.87 -9.78
C ALA A 620 -10.35 -16.88 -8.87
N ARG A 621 -11.03 -17.96 -8.47
CA ARG A 621 -10.39 -19.06 -7.71
C ARG A 621 -9.49 -19.93 -8.57
N THR A 622 -9.72 -19.98 -9.89
CA THR A 622 -8.79 -20.64 -10.82
C THR A 622 -7.54 -19.79 -11.11
N ASP A 623 -7.48 -18.53 -10.68
CA ASP A 623 -6.30 -17.67 -10.90
C ASP A 623 -5.09 -18.05 -10.03
N THR A 624 -5.26 -18.88 -8.99
CA THR A 624 -4.14 -19.47 -8.25
C THR A 624 -3.47 -20.61 -9.01
N ALA A 625 -4.09 -21.12 -10.09
CA ALA A 625 -3.55 -22.20 -10.90
C ALA A 625 -2.32 -21.76 -11.72
N PRO A 626 -1.47 -22.72 -12.15
CA PRO A 626 -0.51 -22.50 -13.22
C PRO A 626 -1.19 -21.87 -14.44
N VAL A 627 -0.56 -20.86 -15.05
CA VAL A 627 -1.15 -20.02 -16.12
C VAL A 627 -1.79 -20.84 -17.24
N MET A 628 -1.19 -21.99 -17.57
CA MET A 628 -1.63 -22.87 -18.66
C MET A 628 -2.88 -23.70 -18.33
N ALA A 629 -3.17 -23.98 -17.05
CA ALA A 629 -4.35 -24.72 -16.62
C ALA A 629 -5.61 -23.84 -16.50
N ARG A 630 -5.44 -22.51 -16.43
CA ARG A 630 -6.53 -21.56 -16.22
C ARG A 630 -7.57 -21.60 -17.34
N GLY A 631 -7.12 -21.51 -18.60
CA GLY A 631 -8.00 -21.55 -19.77
C GLY A 631 -8.86 -22.82 -19.83
N PRO A 632 -8.23 -24.03 -19.84
CA PRO A 632 -8.95 -25.30 -19.85
C PRO A 632 -9.92 -25.46 -18.67
N ALA A 633 -9.54 -25.05 -17.46
CA ALA A 633 -10.40 -25.14 -16.28
C ALA A 633 -11.66 -24.27 -16.41
N ARG A 634 -11.52 -23.03 -16.89
CA ARG A 634 -12.66 -22.09 -17.08
C ARG A 634 -13.63 -22.59 -18.14
N GLU A 635 -13.12 -23.06 -19.27
CA GLU A 635 -13.93 -23.61 -20.35
C GLU A 635 -14.69 -24.88 -19.91
N LEU A 636 -14.04 -25.74 -19.13
CA LEU A 636 -14.66 -26.93 -18.57
C LEU A 636 -15.77 -26.60 -17.56
N ILE A 637 -15.56 -25.65 -16.66
CA ILE A 637 -16.59 -25.19 -15.70
C ILE A 637 -17.83 -24.70 -16.44
N ARG A 638 -17.66 -23.90 -17.51
CA ARG A 638 -18.78 -23.39 -18.32
C ARG A 638 -19.53 -24.49 -19.07
N GLU A 639 -18.83 -25.52 -19.55
CA GLU A 639 -19.49 -26.64 -20.26
C GLU A 639 -20.16 -27.65 -19.32
N ILE A 640 -19.70 -27.76 -18.06
CA ILE A 640 -20.33 -28.65 -17.06
C ILE A 640 -21.57 -28.01 -16.45
N ALA A 641 -21.61 -26.68 -16.26
CA ALA A 641 -22.75 -25.97 -15.67
C ALA A 641 -24.13 -26.33 -16.29
N PRO A 642 -24.32 -26.36 -17.63
CA PRO A 642 -25.61 -26.75 -18.21
C PRO A 642 -25.91 -28.26 -18.13
N ALA A 643 -24.91 -29.09 -17.83
CA ALA A 643 -25.05 -30.54 -17.74
C ALA A 643 -25.43 -31.03 -16.33
N VAL A 644 -25.35 -30.16 -15.31
CA VAL A 644 -25.74 -30.49 -13.93
C VAL A 644 -27.17 -30.00 -13.69
N ALA A 645 -28.10 -30.95 -13.56
CA ALA A 645 -29.49 -30.64 -13.21
C ALA A 645 -29.59 -30.18 -11.76
N LEU A 646 -30.50 -29.24 -11.46
CA LEU A 646 -30.66 -28.74 -10.08
C LEU A 646 -31.09 -29.84 -9.11
N ALA A 647 -31.99 -30.73 -9.52
CA ALA A 647 -32.42 -31.91 -8.73
C ALA A 647 -31.27 -32.87 -8.37
N GLU A 648 -30.15 -32.82 -9.09
CA GLU A 648 -28.97 -33.62 -8.76
C GLU A 648 -28.09 -32.96 -7.70
N LEU A 649 -28.33 -31.72 -7.27
CA LEU A 649 -27.50 -31.07 -6.25
C LEU A 649 -27.71 -31.66 -4.87
N LYS A 650 -26.62 -31.91 -4.15
CA LYS A 650 -26.67 -32.39 -2.76
C LYS A 650 -27.06 -31.25 -1.80
N PRO A 651 -27.96 -31.49 -0.82
CA PRO A 651 -28.47 -30.42 0.04
C PRO A 651 -27.36 -29.90 0.96
N LEU A 652 -27.33 -28.59 1.17
CA LEU A 652 -26.52 -27.94 2.19
C LEU A 652 -27.42 -27.45 3.33
N GLY A 653 -28.07 -28.37 4.04
CA GLY A 653 -29.01 -28.03 5.12
C GLY A 653 -30.13 -29.06 5.26
N GLU A 654 -31.31 -28.60 5.68
CA GLU A 654 -32.51 -29.43 5.77
C GLU A 654 -32.99 -29.83 4.36
N GLU A 655 -33.04 -31.13 4.10
CA GLU A 655 -33.33 -31.68 2.77
C GLU A 655 -34.72 -31.25 2.26
N GLY A 656 -35.73 -31.18 3.13
CA GLY A 656 -37.09 -30.76 2.75
C GLY A 656 -37.17 -29.31 2.25
N ALA A 657 -36.47 -28.39 2.91
CA ALA A 657 -36.42 -26.98 2.49
C ALA A 657 -35.64 -26.81 1.17
N PHE A 658 -34.55 -27.55 1.01
CA PHE A 658 -33.72 -27.53 -0.19
C PHE A 658 -34.48 -28.07 -1.43
N ASP A 659 -35.17 -29.21 -1.27
CA ASP A 659 -35.94 -29.83 -2.34
C ASP A 659 -37.18 -28.98 -2.71
N ALA A 660 -37.81 -28.30 -1.74
CA ALA A 660 -38.89 -27.36 -2.00
C ALA A 660 -38.43 -26.16 -2.84
N VAL A 661 -37.22 -25.63 -2.59
CA VAL A 661 -36.64 -24.57 -3.42
C VAL A 661 -36.32 -25.04 -4.83
N ILE A 662 -35.75 -26.24 -4.99
CA ILE A 662 -35.48 -26.80 -6.31
C ILE A 662 -36.79 -26.98 -7.10
N ALA A 663 -37.82 -27.55 -6.49
CA ALA A 663 -39.13 -27.72 -7.14
C ALA A 663 -39.75 -26.37 -7.57
N ALA A 664 -39.59 -25.32 -6.75
CA ALA A 664 -40.04 -23.98 -7.10
C ALA A 664 -39.22 -23.34 -8.24
N MET A 665 -37.91 -23.58 -8.28
CA MET A 665 -37.03 -23.13 -9.37
C MET A 665 -37.34 -23.84 -10.70
N GLU A 666 -37.58 -25.14 -10.66
CA GLU A 666 -37.98 -25.93 -11.84
C GLU A 666 -39.34 -25.49 -12.39
N ALA A 667 -40.29 -25.19 -11.50
CA ALA A 667 -41.59 -24.61 -11.89
C ALA A 667 -41.45 -23.24 -12.59
N ASP A 668 -40.39 -22.50 -12.30
CA ASP A 668 -40.03 -21.23 -12.96
C ASP A 668 -39.12 -21.40 -14.19
N GLY A 669 -38.90 -22.65 -14.63
CA GLY A 669 -38.11 -22.98 -15.82
C GLY A 669 -36.59 -23.02 -15.61
N VAL A 670 -36.12 -22.98 -14.36
CA VAL A 670 -34.71 -23.10 -14.00
C VAL A 670 -34.40 -24.57 -13.69
N ASN A 671 -33.78 -25.28 -14.62
CA ASN A 671 -33.59 -26.73 -14.55
C ASN A 671 -32.13 -27.16 -14.33
N ASN A 672 -31.17 -26.27 -14.56
CA ASN A 672 -29.73 -26.57 -14.43
C ASN A 672 -28.95 -25.40 -13.80
N VAL A 673 -27.69 -25.67 -13.46
CA VAL A 673 -26.81 -24.71 -12.79
C VAL A 673 -26.50 -23.47 -13.65
N ASP A 674 -26.42 -23.60 -14.97
CA ASP A 674 -26.18 -22.46 -15.87
C ASP A 674 -27.35 -21.46 -15.82
N GLN A 675 -28.59 -21.97 -15.89
CA GLN A 675 -29.80 -21.16 -15.76
C GLN A 675 -29.91 -20.52 -14.37
N LEU A 676 -29.47 -21.22 -13.31
CA LEU A 676 -29.45 -20.68 -11.95
C LEU A 676 -28.52 -19.46 -11.84
N PHE A 677 -27.32 -19.53 -12.42
CA PHE A 677 -26.36 -18.42 -12.38
C PHE A 677 -26.67 -17.27 -13.33
N ALA A 678 -27.57 -17.47 -14.28
CA ALA A 678 -28.15 -16.39 -15.06
C ALA A 678 -29.12 -15.52 -14.25
N LEU A 679 -29.54 -15.97 -13.06
CA LEU A 679 -30.39 -15.21 -12.14
C LEU A 679 -29.56 -14.43 -11.11
N ASP A 680 -30.09 -13.27 -10.73
CA ASP A 680 -29.63 -12.56 -9.55
C ASP A 680 -30.17 -13.27 -8.28
N PRO A 681 -29.31 -13.65 -7.32
CA PRO A 681 -29.73 -14.42 -6.14
C PRO A 681 -30.81 -13.72 -5.31
N ASP A 682 -30.73 -12.39 -5.18
CA ASP A 682 -31.69 -11.62 -4.39
C ASP A 682 -33.02 -11.47 -5.12
N LEU A 683 -33.00 -11.34 -6.45
CA LEU A 683 -34.22 -11.33 -7.27
C LEU A 683 -34.87 -12.72 -7.32
N ALA A 684 -34.07 -13.78 -7.44
CA ALA A 684 -34.57 -15.16 -7.38
C ALA A 684 -35.23 -15.45 -6.03
N ALA A 685 -34.57 -15.07 -4.92
CA ALA A 685 -35.13 -15.21 -3.58
C ALA A 685 -36.46 -14.46 -3.43
N LYS A 686 -36.52 -13.20 -3.89
CA LYS A 686 -37.76 -12.40 -3.86
C LYS A 686 -38.88 -13.00 -4.71
N LYS A 687 -38.56 -13.51 -5.90
CA LYS A 687 -39.55 -14.10 -6.84
C LYS A 687 -40.13 -15.40 -6.28
N LEU A 688 -39.28 -16.26 -5.74
CA LEU A 688 -39.69 -17.58 -5.22
C LEU A 688 -40.37 -17.48 -3.84
N ARG A 689 -40.14 -16.39 -3.10
CA ARG A 689 -40.68 -16.18 -1.75
C ARG A 689 -42.19 -16.43 -1.64
N ALA A 690 -42.98 -15.95 -2.60
CA ALA A 690 -44.44 -16.08 -2.54
C ALA A 690 -44.93 -17.52 -2.69
N GLY A 691 -44.17 -18.39 -3.38
CA GLY A 691 -44.49 -19.81 -3.55
C GLY A 691 -43.87 -20.72 -2.47
N LEU A 692 -42.82 -20.25 -1.79
CA LEU A 692 -42.09 -21.02 -0.79
C LEU A 692 -42.67 -20.89 0.62
N VAL A 693 -43.24 -19.72 0.97
CA VAL A 693 -43.83 -19.46 2.28
C VAL A 693 -45.05 -20.37 2.48
N GLY A 694 -44.93 -21.33 3.39
CA GLY A 694 -45.93 -22.38 3.65
C GLY A 694 -45.44 -23.80 3.35
N SER A 695 -44.26 -23.97 2.73
CA SER A 695 -43.59 -25.27 2.63
C SER A 695 -42.96 -25.65 3.98
N PRO A 696 -42.93 -26.95 4.36
CA PRO A 696 -42.30 -27.40 5.60
C PRO A 696 -40.84 -26.93 5.70
N GLY A 697 -40.49 -26.22 6.79
CA GLY A 697 -39.14 -25.66 7.00
C GLY A 697 -38.92 -24.25 6.42
N LEU A 698 -39.91 -23.68 5.70
CA LEU A 698 -39.85 -22.35 5.08
C LEU A 698 -40.99 -21.45 5.59
N GLU A 699 -41.08 -21.31 6.91
CA GLU A 699 -42.17 -20.61 7.60
C GLU A 699 -42.11 -19.08 7.46
N ASP A 700 -40.91 -18.53 7.26
CA ASP A 700 -40.69 -17.09 7.11
C ASP A 700 -39.85 -16.74 5.86
N ALA A 701 -39.90 -15.46 5.49
CA ALA A 701 -39.18 -14.93 4.34
C ALA A 701 -37.66 -15.11 4.45
N ALA A 702 -37.11 -15.08 5.67
CA ALA A 702 -35.68 -15.23 5.90
C ALA A 702 -35.23 -16.69 5.72
N ALA A 703 -36.07 -17.67 6.07
CA ALA A 703 -35.85 -19.09 5.83
C ALA A 703 -35.86 -19.40 4.33
N ALA A 704 -36.83 -18.84 3.58
CA ALA A 704 -36.87 -18.94 2.13
C ALA A 704 -35.61 -18.34 1.47
N ASP A 705 -35.21 -17.13 1.87
CA ASP A 705 -34.00 -16.49 1.35
C ASP A 705 -32.73 -17.32 1.66
N ARG A 706 -32.62 -17.86 2.89
CA ARG A 706 -31.50 -18.74 3.28
C ARG A 706 -31.47 -20.03 2.44
N ALA A 707 -32.62 -20.65 2.21
CA ALA A 707 -32.70 -21.90 1.44
C ALA A 707 -32.34 -21.67 -0.04
N VAL A 708 -32.78 -20.55 -0.63
CA VAL A 708 -32.33 -20.13 -1.98
C VAL A 708 -30.80 -19.93 -2.01
N GLY A 709 -30.25 -19.22 -1.02
CA GLY A 709 -28.80 -19.07 -0.90
C GLY A 709 -28.03 -20.39 -0.77
N GLN A 710 -28.61 -21.40 -0.11
CA GLN A 710 -28.02 -22.74 0.00
C GLN A 710 -27.96 -23.46 -1.35
N VAL A 711 -28.98 -23.32 -2.22
CA VAL A 711 -28.97 -23.90 -3.57
C VAL A 711 -27.88 -23.25 -4.44
N PHE A 712 -27.77 -21.91 -4.42
CA PHE A 712 -26.67 -21.20 -5.10
C PHE A 712 -25.30 -21.64 -4.59
N THR A 713 -25.16 -21.80 -3.28
CA THR A 713 -23.91 -22.25 -2.66
C THR A 713 -23.57 -23.69 -3.06
N ALA A 714 -24.55 -24.59 -3.12
CA ALA A 714 -24.35 -25.98 -3.54
C ALA A 714 -23.91 -26.07 -5.02
N ALA A 715 -24.55 -25.29 -5.89
CA ALA A 715 -24.15 -25.16 -7.29
C ALA A 715 -22.73 -24.59 -7.43
N GLN A 716 -22.39 -23.55 -6.68
CA GLN A 716 -21.06 -22.94 -6.68
C GLN A 716 -19.98 -23.93 -6.24
N ARG A 717 -20.18 -24.63 -5.12
CA ARG A 717 -19.22 -25.64 -4.62
C ARG A 717 -19.00 -26.78 -5.61
N SER A 718 -20.04 -27.21 -6.30
CA SER A 718 -19.96 -28.25 -7.34
C SER A 718 -19.03 -27.83 -8.49
N LEU A 719 -19.11 -26.56 -8.91
CA LEU A 719 -18.26 -26.02 -9.99
C LEU A 719 -16.84 -25.66 -9.52
N GLU A 720 -16.67 -25.16 -8.29
CA GLU A 720 -15.34 -24.93 -7.70
C GLU A 720 -14.53 -26.22 -7.56
N ALA A 721 -15.19 -27.33 -7.25
CA ALA A 721 -14.56 -28.64 -7.15
C ALA A 721 -13.94 -29.09 -8.49
N ILE A 722 -14.54 -28.72 -9.62
CA ILE A 722 -14.00 -28.99 -10.97
C ILE A 722 -12.70 -28.22 -11.18
N GLY A 723 -12.71 -26.91 -10.93
CA GLY A 723 -11.52 -26.07 -11.05
C GLY A 723 -10.39 -26.62 -10.21
N THR A 724 -10.66 -26.91 -8.94
CA THR A 724 -9.70 -27.49 -7.99
C THR A 724 -9.13 -28.83 -8.49
N ALA A 725 -9.95 -29.71 -9.07
CA ALA A 725 -9.48 -30.98 -9.61
C ALA A 725 -8.56 -30.82 -10.83
N VAL A 726 -8.87 -29.87 -11.72
CA VAL A 726 -8.01 -29.56 -12.89
C VAL A 726 -6.68 -28.97 -12.43
N VAL A 727 -6.69 -28.06 -11.46
CA VAL A 727 -5.46 -27.47 -10.90
C VAL A 727 -4.60 -28.53 -10.24
N ALA A 728 -5.18 -29.37 -9.39
CA ALA A 728 -4.45 -30.45 -8.73
C ALA A 728 -3.82 -31.44 -9.73
N GLU A 729 -4.44 -31.67 -10.88
CA GLU A 729 -3.87 -32.52 -11.92
C GLU A 729 -2.78 -31.82 -12.73
N ALA A 730 -2.89 -30.50 -12.94
CA ALA A 730 -1.84 -29.70 -13.55
C ALA A 730 -0.58 -29.62 -12.65
N GLU A 731 -0.76 -29.49 -11.33
CA GLU A 731 0.34 -29.43 -10.35
C GLU A 731 1.08 -30.77 -10.17
N ARG A 732 0.46 -31.89 -10.52
CA ARG A 732 1.13 -33.20 -10.49
C ARG A 732 2.13 -33.41 -11.62
N ARG A 733 2.09 -32.54 -12.64
CA ARG A 733 3.00 -32.64 -13.77
C ARG A 733 4.33 -31.99 -13.46
N PRO A 734 5.44 -32.51 -14.02
CA PRO A 734 6.73 -31.81 -13.95
C PRO A 734 6.64 -30.44 -14.64
N ASP A 735 7.39 -29.45 -14.16
CA ASP A 735 7.37 -28.06 -14.65
C ASP A 735 7.64 -27.93 -16.17
N GLU A 736 8.27 -28.94 -16.78
CA GLU A 736 8.58 -29.01 -18.21
C GLU A 736 7.37 -29.44 -19.08
N GLU A 737 6.36 -30.07 -18.48
CA GLU A 737 5.15 -30.54 -19.19
C GLU A 737 3.97 -29.58 -19.01
N LEU A 738 3.68 -28.80 -20.05
CA LEU A 738 2.57 -27.87 -20.04
C LEU A 738 1.22 -28.63 -20.00
N PHE A 739 0.32 -28.23 -19.09
CA PHE A 739 -1.06 -28.69 -19.10
C PHE A 739 -1.84 -27.99 -20.22
N THR A 740 -2.37 -28.76 -21.16
CA THR A 740 -3.06 -28.34 -22.39
C THR A 740 -4.52 -28.77 -22.40
N ARG A 741 -5.32 -28.26 -23.35
CA ARG A 741 -6.72 -28.68 -23.51
C ARG A 741 -6.88 -30.17 -23.82
N SER A 742 -5.94 -30.77 -24.56
CA SER A 742 -5.93 -32.21 -24.85
C SER A 742 -5.80 -33.07 -23.59
N ASP A 743 -5.21 -32.53 -22.53
CA ASP A 743 -5.02 -33.27 -21.28
C ASP A 743 -6.33 -33.52 -20.53
N LEU A 744 -7.37 -32.73 -20.80
CA LEU A 744 -8.72 -32.99 -20.27
C LEU A 744 -9.29 -34.35 -20.73
N ARG A 745 -8.75 -34.95 -21.81
CA ARG A 745 -9.16 -36.28 -22.29
C ARG A 745 -8.50 -37.43 -21.52
N GLN A 746 -7.46 -37.15 -20.74
CA GLN A 746 -6.74 -38.20 -20.05
C GLN A 746 -7.62 -38.84 -18.98
N THR A 747 -7.54 -40.17 -18.88
CA THR A 747 -8.38 -40.96 -17.97
C THR A 747 -8.21 -40.54 -16.51
N ALA A 748 -6.99 -40.16 -16.12
CA ALA A 748 -6.69 -39.66 -14.77
C ALA A 748 -7.43 -38.34 -14.48
N THR A 749 -7.33 -37.36 -15.37
CA THR A 749 -8.01 -36.06 -15.29
C THR A 749 -9.53 -36.21 -15.29
N LEU A 750 -10.08 -37.03 -16.19
CA LEU A 750 -11.52 -37.34 -16.23
C LEU A 750 -12.02 -37.99 -14.93
N GLY A 751 -11.22 -38.90 -14.36
CA GLY A 751 -11.52 -39.54 -13.08
C GLY A 751 -11.52 -38.55 -11.92
N ALA A 752 -10.55 -37.64 -11.88
CA ALA A 752 -10.46 -36.59 -10.86
C ALA A 752 -11.63 -35.60 -10.95
N ILE A 753 -11.95 -35.10 -12.15
CA ILE A 753 -13.08 -34.18 -12.38
C ILE A 753 -14.40 -34.85 -11.95
N ARG A 754 -14.66 -36.07 -12.42
CA ARG A 754 -15.90 -36.79 -12.09
C ARG A 754 -16.02 -37.02 -10.58
N LYS A 755 -14.94 -37.44 -9.93
CA LYS A 755 -14.91 -37.66 -8.48
C LYS A 755 -15.22 -36.36 -7.74
N ALA A 756 -14.62 -35.24 -8.15
CA ALA A 756 -14.80 -33.95 -7.51
C ALA A 756 -16.24 -33.43 -7.64
N VAL A 757 -16.85 -33.52 -8.83
CA VAL A 757 -18.24 -33.08 -9.04
C VAL A 757 -19.22 -33.97 -8.27
N ASN A 758 -19.07 -35.29 -8.38
CA ASN A 758 -20.06 -36.22 -7.81
C ASN A 758 -20.09 -36.21 -6.28
N VAL A 759 -19.07 -35.67 -5.59
CA VAL A 759 -19.13 -35.43 -4.13
C VAL A 759 -20.25 -34.46 -3.75
N HIS A 760 -20.61 -33.56 -4.66
CA HIS A 760 -21.62 -32.53 -4.46
C HIS A 760 -22.97 -32.84 -5.15
N LEU A 761 -23.09 -34.02 -5.77
CA LEU A 761 -24.33 -34.45 -6.42
C LEU A 761 -25.01 -35.61 -5.66
N LYS A 762 -26.35 -35.67 -5.71
CA LYS A 762 -27.17 -36.81 -5.27
C LYS A 762 -27.05 -37.96 -6.28
N GLY A 763 -27.33 -39.19 -5.83
CA GLY A 763 -27.43 -40.36 -6.69
C GLY A 763 -26.13 -40.76 -7.37
N THR A 764 -26.20 -41.12 -8.66
CA THR A 764 -25.04 -41.56 -9.46
C THR A 764 -24.16 -40.41 -9.97
N GLY A 765 -24.62 -39.16 -9.81
CA GLY A 765 -24.00 -37.95 -10.35
C GLY A 765 -23.78 -38.02 -11.86
N LEU A 766 -22.80 -37.25 -12.36
CA LEU A 766 -22.44 -37.26 -13.77
C LEU A 766 -21.82 -38.61 -14.16
N SER A 767 -22.31 -39.16 -15.27
CA SER A 767 -21.76 -40.38 -15.86
C SER A 767 -20.37 -40.14 -16.44
N ALA A 768 -19.54 -41.18 -16.48
CA ALA A 768 -18.22 -41.09 -17.11
C ALA A 768 -18.29 -40.70 -18.59
N ALA A 769 -19.36 -41.12 -19.28
CA ALA A 769 -19.62 -40.76 -20.68
C ALA A 769 -19.94 -39.27 -20.82
N ALA A 770 -20.74 -38.69 -19.91
CA ALA A 770 -21.08 -37.27 -19.93
C ALA A 770 -19.84 -36.38 -19.71
N VAL A 771 -19.04 -36.67 -18.68
CA VAL A 771 -17.80 -35.92 -18.39
C VAL A 771 -16.81 -36.03 -19.54
N ARG A 772 -16.65 -37.23 -20.12
CA ARG A 772 -15.79 -37.45 -21.30
C ARG A 772 -16.27 -36.65 -22.52
N GLY A 773 -17.57 -36.64 -22.79
CA GLY A 773 -18.15 -35.87 -23.90
C GLY A 773 -17.92 -34.37 -23.74
N ILE A 774 -18.10 -33.83 -22.53
CA ILE A 774 -17.85 -32.42 -22.21
C ILE A 774 -16.37 -32.08 -22.37
N ALA A 775 -15.47 -32.85 -21.75
CA ALA A 775 -14.03 -32.64 -21.86
C ALA A 775 -13.52 -32.73 -23.31
N THR A 776 -14.14 -33.59 -24.13
CA THR A 776 -13.80 -33.71 -25.56
C THR A 776 -14.16 -32.43 -26.31
N ARG A 777 -15.35 -31.85 -26.07
CA ARG A 777 -15.76 -30.58 -26.69
C ARG A 777 -14.85 -29.42 -26.29
N VAL A 778 -14.42 -29.36 -25.03
CA VAL A 778 -13.47 -28.33 -24.57
C VAL A 778 -12.11 -28.54 -25.24
N ALA A 779 -11.66 -29.79 -25.35
CA ALA A 779 -10.41 -30.13 -26.01
C ALA A 779 -10.40 -29.74 -27.51
N ASP A 780 -11.54 -29.85 -28.21
CA ASP A 780 -11.68 -29.53 -29.63
C ASP A 780 -11.85 -28.03 -29.96
N ARG A 781 -11.95 -27.16 -28.96
CA ARG A 781 -12.13 -25.70 -29.16
C ARG A 781 -10.82 -24.92 -29.36
N GLY A 782 -9.67 -25.57 -29.19
CA GLY A 782 -8.34 -25.02 -29.48
C GLY A 782 -7.79 -25.56 -30.78
#